data_AF-A0A518ENE4-F1
#
_entry.id   AF-A0A518ENE4-F1
#
_cell.length_a   1.000
_cell.length_b   1.000
_cell.length_c   1.000
_cell.angle_alpha   90.00
_cell.angle_beta   90.00
_cell.angle_gamma   90.00
#
_symmetry.space_group_name_H-M   'P 1'
#
loop_
_entity.id
_entity.type
_entity.pdbx_description
1 polymer ?
#
loop_
_entity_poly.entity_id
_entity_poly.type
_entity_poly.pdbx_seq_one_letter_code
_entity_poly.pdbx_strand_id
1 'polypeptide(L)'
;MRRSRQGGFALVLSLILVTVVSGLCIGFVRLAVDTSRSQTGSVDQMRAFYLAEAGLAEAFHAVRMGRSGRIGSEASAASYGDGLIWVQSAQTPDDRVWLRATATVGGGRAVLGLIVEPDDPPLGFFADEDIVFEAPLLVDGFDSSERTYEAEVDAILASQPPVDPPVGDFFVVDPGSPHYEGQIAANYMAGVMGATELLAVLTDQMTYERYPILIGSMEWLLWPSPRNLEQVLSSSDYNEFLDTAVRMRQALDAGALTSVPGGVVPMTGGEMQVRTAVEPPAPDVETGTVSSDGVSSYSGSTGTTAAADTTDTSPSLDPSAAIRGSLTDTHTDRGGLIGSNGDIAFVGEAANSAIFGSVIPGVDGTVVGLAEGAVSGTTDPRAMAVHLKPVLVPPTVSTVDLDHAGLIPEVVAPGTTGIGTLRVAGGSEVIVRGPATLVIADLLLEGGSTLTLDTRDGAVEIYITGSLDMDPASFVETTGIVASEVSIMAGAVSALDAPPELALDAVSTFRGTVYAPESTVHIGPDFEIFGGVACKRLEIASGAKLHFDDETYNGVLAVPTQDSWRILELPPSTRRPPRNAIAGAAAAPGAGHPPLADAHGLDDVELSIRYTDTNGVAQSYAGPESAFDWDAVASVEAQERAATMAQVDFQTAPGAPSSATSAGEAAAEDGSGSGWGSAADREAMLQAVRDWLAAQDWSAITGG
;
A
#
# COMPACT_ATOMS: atom_id res chain seq x y z
N MET A 1 95.74 -53.99 19.03
CA MET A 1 94.46 -53.87 19.78
C MET A 1 94.14 -52.40 20.06
N ARG A 2 93.39 -51.70 19.19
CA ARG A 2 92.80 -50.36 19.43
C ARG A 2 91.84 -50.01 18.28
N ARG A 3 90.76 -50.79 18.10
CA ARG A 3 89.75 -50.55 17.04
C ARG A 3 88.28 -50.84 17.43
N SER A 4 87.93 -50.92 18.73
CA SER A 4 86.56 -51.30 19.16
C SER A 4 85.77 -50.24 19.95
N ARG A 5 86.19 -48.96 20.00
CA ARG A 5 85.47 -47.91 20.77
C ARG A 5 84.71 -46.87 19.93
N GLN A 6 84.72 -46.94 18.59
CA GLN A 6 84.03 -45.97 17.73
C GLN A 6 82.59 -46.38 17.33
N GLY A 7 82.16 -47.63 17.59
CA GLY A 7 80.81 -48.09 17.21
C GLY A 7 79.67 -47.63 18.13
N GLY A 8 79.94 -47.36 19.41
CA GLY A 8 78.89 -46.99 20.37
C GLY A 8 78.36 -45.56 20.19
N PHE A 9 79.20 -44.63 19.73
CA PHE A 9 78.82 -43.23 19.60
C PHE A 9 77.78 -42.99 18.49
N ALA A 10 77.90 -43.69 17.36
CA ALA A 10 76.94 -43.58 16.26
C ALA A 10 75.54 -44.10 16.65
N LEU A 11 75.47 -45.12 17.50
CA LEU A 11 74.19 -45.67 17.98
C LEU A 11 73.52 -44.71 18.96
N VAL A 12 74.28 -44.09 19.87
CA VAL A 12 73.74 -43.06 20.77
C VAL A 12 73.27 -41.82 20.00
N LEU A 13 74.04 -41.37 19.01
CA LEU A 13 73.67 -40.20 18.21
C LEU A 13 72.44 -40.45 17.32
N SER A 14 72.32 -41.66 16.74
CA SER A 14 71.11 -42.04 16.00
C SER A 14 69.88 -42.19 16.90
N LEU A 15 70.04 -42.72 18.12
CA LEU A 15 68.94 -42.80 19.08
C LEU A 15 68.46 -41.42 19.53
N ILE A 16 69.37 -40.49 19.81
CA ILE A 16 69.03 -39.10 20.15
C ILE A 16 68.29 -38.45 18.98
N LEU A 17 68.78 -38.62 17.75
CA LEU A 17 68.16 -38.04 16.55
C LEU A 17 66.75 -38.61 16.32
N VAL A 18 66.56 -39.92 16.44
CA VAL A 18 65.23 -40.55 16.34
C VAL A 18 64.29 -40.04 17.45
N THR A 19 64.79 -39.85 18.67
CA THR A 19 63.98 -39.34 19.79
C THR A 19 63.53 -37.90 19.55
N VAL A 20 64.44 -37.04 19.07
CA VAL A 20 64.13 -35.63 18.74
C VAL A 20 63.12 -35.56 17.60
N VAL A 21 63.32 -36.33 16.53
CA VAL A 21 62.38 -36.39 15.39
C VAL A 21 61.02 -36.91 15.84
N SER A 22 60.97 -37.95 16.68
CA SER A 22 59.71 -38.47 17.22
C SER A 22 58.98 -37.44 18.09
N GLY A 23 59.72 -36.70 18.93
CA GLY A 23 59.17 -35.61 19.74
C GLY A 23 58.58 -34.49 18.88
N LEU A 24 59.27 -34.09 17.81
CA LEU A 24 58.78 -33.10 16.84
C LEU A 24 57.53 -33.61 16.09
N CYS A 25 57.50 -34.87 15.64
CA CYS A 25 56.33 -35.47 15.01
C CYS A 25 55.10 -35.45 15.95
N ILE A 26 55.29 -35.81 17.22
CA ILE A 26 54.21 -35.74 18.22
C ILE A 26 53.75 -34.29 18.43
N GLY A 27 54.68 -33.33 18.48
CA GLY A 27 54.38 -31.90 18.57
C GLY A 27 53.53 -31.40 17.40
N PHE A 28 53.92 -31.73 16.17
CA PHE A 28 53.16 -31.35 14.96
C PHE A 28 51.78 -32.00 14.90
N VAL A 29 51.64 -33.26 15.32
CA VAL A 29 50.33 -33.92 15.37
C VAL A 29 49.41 -33.25 16.40
N ARG A 30 49.92 -32.88 17.58
CA ARG A 30 49.14 -32.13 18.58
C ARG A 30 48.71 -30.77 18.07
N LEU A 31 49.64 -30.01 17.49
CA LEU A 31 49.34 -28.72 16.90
C LEU A 31 48.29 -28.85 15.79
N ALA A 32 48.42 -29.83 14.89
CA ALA A 32 47.44 -30.07 13.83
C ALA A 32 46.05 -30.44 14.37
N VAL A 33 45.99 -31.25 15.43
CA VAL A 33 44.71 -31.59 16.10
C VAL A 33 44.10 -30.37 16.77
N ASP A 34 44.90 -29.53 17.44
CA ASP A 34 44.40 -28.33 18.11
C ASP A 34 43.95 -27.27 17.09
N THR A 35 44.70 -27.07 15.99
CA THR A 35 44.29 -26.20 14.88
C THR A 35 43.01 -26.73 14.22
N SER A 36 42.91 -28.03 13.95
CA SER A 36 41.71 -28.64 13.37
C SER A 36 40.50 -28.46 14.30
N ARG A 37 40.66 -28.69 15.62
CA ARG A 37 39.59 -28.45 16.61
C ARG A 37 39.17 -26.99 16.68
N SER A 38 40.11 -26.06 16.58
CA SER A 38 39.83 -24.63 16.57
C SER A 38 39.05 -24.23 15.31
N GLN A 39 39.47 -24.72 14.13
CA GLN A 39 38.79 -24.48 12.87
C GLN A 39 37.37 -25.06 12.86
N THR A 40 37.19 -26.32 13.28
CA THR A 40 35.86 -26.92 13.40
C THR A 40 34.99 -26.13 14.38
N GLY A 41 35.52 -25.71 15.53
CA GLY A 41 34.79 -24.87 16.48
C GLY A 41 34.36 -23.53 15.90
N SER A 42 35.21 -22.88 15.10
CA SER A 42 34.87 -21.63 14.41
C SER A 42 33.79 -21.83 13.35
N VAL A 43 33.88 -22.92 12.56
CA VAL A 43 32.88 -23.25 11.53
C VAL A 43 31.52 -23.57 12.17
N ASP A 44 31.51 -24.38 13.23
CA ASP A 44 30.31 -24.71 13.99
C ASP A 44 29.66 -23.44 14.59
N GLN A 45 30.48 -22.51 15.11
CA GLN A 45 30.00 -21.24 15.65
C GLN A 45 29.35 -20.35 14.58
N MET A 46 29.97 -20.24 13.39
CA MET A 46 29.39 -19.50 12.27
C MET A 46 28.09 -20.13 11.78
N ARG A 47 28.03 -21.46 11.69
CA ARG A 47 26.80 -22.18 11.30
C ARG A 47 25.68 -21.96 12.30
N ALA A 48 25.98 -22.01 13.60
CA ALA A 48 25.00 -21.72 14.65
C ALA A 48 24.50 -20.27 14.57
N PHE A 49 25.37 -19.31 14.25
CA PHE A 49 24.97 -17.91 14.05
C PHE A 49 24.00 -17.73 12.89
N TYR A 50 24.33 -18.25 11.70
CA TYR A 50 23.42 -18.17 10.53
C TYR A 50 22.11 -18.91 10.75
N LEU A 51 22.16 -20.04 11.48
CA LEU A 51 20.94 -20.74 11.84
C LEU A 51 20.07 -19.87 12.75
N ALA A 52 20.65 -19.23 13.77
CA ALA A 52 19.92 -18.29 14.64
C ALA A 52 19.30 -17.12 13.85
N GLU A 53 20.00 -16.57 12.86
CA GLU A 53 19.45 -15.53 11.97
C GLU A 53 18.25 -16.05 11.18
N ALA A 54 18.34 -17.25 10.61
CA ALA A 54 17.25 -17.85 9.86
C ALA A 54 15.99 -18.04 10.74
N GLY A 55 16.14 -18.51 11.98
CA GLY A 55 14.98 -18.60 12.88
C GLY A 55 14.45 -17.24 13.29
N LEU A 56 15.30 -16.24 13.48
CA LEU A 56 14.85 -14.87 13.79
C LEU A 56 14.06 -14.26 12.63
N ALA A 57 14.50 -14.47 11.39
CA ALA A 57 13.80 -14.00 10.18
C ALA A 57 12.45 -14.70 10.01
N GLU A 58 12.39 -16.01 10.23
CA GLU A 58 11.16 -16.79 10.21
C GLU A 58 10.18 -16.36 11.32
N ALA A 59 10.70 -16.12 12.53
CA ALA A 59 9.92 -15.63 13.66
C ALA A 59 9.38 -14.22 13.41
N PHE A 60 10.21 -13.33 12.84
CA PHE A 60 9.79 -11.99 12.43
C PHE A 60 8.67 -12.05 11.38
N HIS A 61 8.83 -12.91 10.37
CA HIS A 61 7.78 -13.13 9.38
C HIS A 61 6.48 -13.65 10.01
N ALA A 62 6.60 -14.58 10.98
CA ALA A 62 5.45 -15.07 11.73
C ALA A 62 4.77 -13.94 12.54
N VAL A 63 5.52 -13.05 13.20
CA VAL A 63 4.96 -11.87 13.88
C VAL A 63 4.24 -10.95 12.89
N ARG A 64 4.82 -10.70 11.70
CA ARG A 64 4.17 -9.91 10.65
C ARG A 64 2.87 -10.51 10.12
N MET A 65 2.70 -11.82 10.25
CA MET A 65 1.45 -12.54 9.92
C MET A 65 0.51 -12.68 11.13
N GLY A 66 0.72 -11.91 12.20
CA GLY A 66 -0.10 -11.98 13.42
C GLY A 66 0.10 -13.23 14.28
N ARG A 67 1.14 -14.04 14.02
CA ARG A 67 1.47 -15.21 14.85
C ARG A 67 2.39 -14.82 16.02
N SER A 68 2.56 -15.72 16.97
CA SER A 68 3.38 -15.47 18.16
C SER A 68 4.86 -15.16 17.88
N GLY A 69 5.40 -15.55 16.71
CA GLY A 69 6.86 -15.53 16.46
C GLY A 69 7.65 -16.62 17.18
N ARG A 70 6.98 -17.56 17.89
CA ARG A 70 7.64 -18.64 18.60
C ARG A 70 7.96 -19.81 17.65
N ILE A 71 9.21 -20.25 17.66
CA ILE A 71 9.67 -21.43 16.90
C ILE A 71 10.26 -22.43 17.87
N GLY A 72 9.61 -23.58 18.06
CA GLY A 72 10.03 -24.63 18.98
C GLY A 72 10.15 -24.14 20.44
N SER A 73 10.83 -24.94 21.25
CA SER A 73 11.21 -24.58 22.61
C SER A 73 12.59 -25.15 22.94
N GLU A 74 13.18 -24.76 24.07
CA GLU A 74 14.46 -25.36 24.50
C GLU A 74 14.35 -26.88 24.72
N ALA A 75 13.18 -27.37 25.14
CA ALA A 75 12.92 -28.80 25.33
C ALA A 75 12.57 -29.54 24.02
N SER A 76 12.01 -28.82 23.05
CA SER A 76 11.63 -29.34 21.72
C SER A 76 12.09 -28.37 20.64
N ALA A 77 13.40 -28.33 20.41
CA ALA A 77 13.98 -27.43 19.42
C ALA A 77 13.65 -27.93 18.00
N ALA A 78 13.43 -26.97 17.09
CA ALA A 78 13.26 -27.22 15.67
C ALA A 78 14.57 -27.71 15.06
N SER A 79 14.49 -28.67 14.13
CA SER A 79 15.64 -29.12 13.36
C SER A 79 15.72 -28.44 11.99
N TYR A 80 16.92 -28.02 11.60
CA TYR A 80 17.21 -27.51 10.26
C TYR A 80 18.60 -28.01 9.84
N GLY A 81 18.63 -29.01 8.96
CA GLY A 81 19.85 -29.76 8.65
C GLY A 81 20.42 -30.45 9.89
N ASP A 82 21.71 -30.23 10.17
CA ASP A 82 22.42 -30.77 11.35
C ASP A 82 22.29 -29.87 12.60
N GLY A 83 21.49 -28.80 12.52
CA GLY A 83 21.34 -27.81 13.57
C GLY A 83 20.00 -27.88 14.28
N LEU A 84 20.00 -27.40 15.53
CA LEU A 84 18.81 -27.21 16.34
C LEU A 84 18.61 -25.72 16.60
N ILE A 85 17.37 -25.25 16.48
CA ILE A 85 16.99 -23.86 16.71
C ILE A 85 15.69 -23.74 17.48
N TRP A 86 15.58 -22.72 18.32
CA TRP A 86 14.31 -22.28 18.86
C TRP A 86 14.30 -20.75 18.99
N VAL A 87 13.12 -20.16 18.91
CA VAL A 87 12.89 -18.73 19.09
C VAL A 87 11.86 -18.53 20.19
N GLN A 88 12.26 -17.78 21.21
CA GLN A 88 11.36 -17.30 22.25
C GLN A 88 10.77 -15.97 21.79
N SER A 89 9.48 -15.76 22.06
CA SER A 89 8.79 -14.50 21.81
C SER A 89 8.16 -14.02 23.12
N ALA A 90 8.23 -12.71 23.36
CA ALA A 90 7.65 -12.07 24.52
C ALA A 90 7.20 -10.65 24.17
N GLN A 91 6.01 -10.27 24.61
CA GLN A 91 5.53 -8.89 24.48
C GLN A 91 6.17 -8.02 25.56
N THR A 92 6.67 -6.84 25.17
CA THR A 92 7.19 -5.83 26.09
C THR A 92 6.04 -4.96 26.62
N PRO A 93 6.26 -4.17 27.69
CA PRO A 93 5.26 -3.24 28.20
C PRO A 93 4.78 -2.19 27.18
N ASP A 94 5.59 -1.90 26.16
CA ASP A 94 5.34 -0.88 25.13
C ASP A 94 4.72 -1.47 23.85
N ASP A 95 4.08 -2.64 23.95
CA ASP A 95 3.43 -3.35 22.83
C ASP A 95 4.38 -3.79 21.69
N ARG A 96 5.67 -3.95 22.01
CA ARG A 96 6.66 -4.50 21.07
C ARG A 96 6.85 -5.99 21.32
N VAL A 97 7.27 -6.72 20.30
CA VAL A 97 7.53 -8.15 20.39
C VAL A 97 9.04 -8.38 20.43
N TRP A 98 9.56 -8.86 21.57
CA TRP A 98 10.93 -9.30 21.70
C TRP A 98 11.08 -10.75 21.24
N LEU A 99 11.83 -10.94 20.15
CA LEU A 99 12.22 -12.24 19.61
C LEU A 99 13.64 -12.58 20.02
N ARG A 100 13.84 -13.78 20.57
CA ARG A 100 15.16 -14.30 20.95
C ARG A 100 15.40 -15.66 20.32
N ALA A 101 16.21 -15.69 19.27
CA ALA A 101 16.62 -16.91 18.59
C ALA A 101 17.85 -17.54 19.25
N THR A 102 17.80 -18.84 19.55
CA THR A 102 18.96 -19.62 19.99
C THR A 102 19.16 -20.79 19.05
N ALA A 103 20.39 -20.98 18.58
CA ALA A 103 20.72 -22.10 17.69
C ALA A 103 22.00 -22.81 18.11
N THR A 104 22.08 -24.10 17.78
CA THR A 104 23.24 -24.97 18.03
C THR A 104 23.54 -25.81 16.79
N VAL A 105 24.82 -25.90 16.41
CA VAL A 105 25.31 -26.75 15.31
C VAL A 105 26.63 -27.36 15.75
N GLY A 106 26.70 -28.70 15.84
CA GLY A 106 27.90 -29.38 16.34
C GLY A 106 28.31 -28.90 17.74
N GLY A 107 29.49 -28.27 17.84
CA GLY A 107 29.99 -27.66 19.08
C GLY A 107 29.69 -26.17 19.26
N GLY A 108 29.09 -25.51 18.26
CA GLY A 108 28.82 -24.08 18.21
C GLY A 108 27.43 -23.73 18.75
N ARG A 109 27.30 -22.53 19.34
CA ARG A 109 26.04 -22.00 19.86
C ARG A 109 25.97 -20.49 19.65
N ALA A 110 24.86 -20.00 19.13
CA ALA A 110 24.61 -18.58 18.97
C ALA A 110 23.24 -18.19 19.56
N VAL A 111 23.13 -16.95 20.02
CA VAL A 111 21.88 -16.34 20.49
C VAL A 111 21.77 -14.95 19.88
N LEU A 112 20.63 -14.64 19.28
CA LEU A 112 20.31 -13.35 18.68
C LEU A 112 19.02 -12.80 19.28
N GLY A 113 18.89 -11.48 19.30
CA GLY A 113 17.68 -10.78 19.75
C GLY A 113 17.22 -9.75 18.72
N LEU A 114 15.91 -9.69 18.49
CA LEU A 114 15.24 -8.67 17.68
C LEU A 114 14.08 -8.12 18.51
N ILE A 115 13.90 -6.81 18.53
CA ILE A 115 12.66 -6.21 19.00
C ILE A 115 11.90 -5.81 17.73
N VAL A 116 10.69 -6.32 17.60
CA VAL A 116 9.79 -6.07 16.49
C VAL A 116 8.73 -5.14 17.01
N GLU A 117 8.57 -4.01 16.35
CA GLU A 117 7.42 -3.14 16.57
C GLU A 117 6.38 -3.55 15.51
N PRO A 118 5.15 -3.93 15.90
CA PRO A 118 4.11 -4.27 14.94
C PRO A 118 3.82 -3.05 14.07
N ASP A 119 3.91 -3.22 12.75
CA ASP A 119 3.59 -2.17 11.78
C ASP A 119 2.06 -2.04 11.67
N ASP A 120 1.56 -0.84 11.91
CA ASP A 120 0.17 -0.51 11.64
C ASP A 120 0.06 -0.21 10.13
N PRO A 121 -0.66 -1.04 9.35
CA PRO A 121 -0.75 -0.88 7.90
C PRO A 121 -1.30 0.50 7.56
N PRO A 122 -0.99 1.08 6.37
CA PRO A 122 -1.60 2.33 5.98
C PRO A 122 -3.11 2.17 6.06
N LEU A 123 -3.73 3.08 6.80
CA LEU A 123 -5.15 2.97 7.10
C LEU A 123 -5.98 3.66 6.01
N GLY A 124 -5.45 4.71 5.39
CA GLY A 124 -6.19 5.49 4.40
C GLY A 124 -7.51 5.98 4.98
N PHE A 125 -8.62 5.50 4.43
CA PHE A 125 -9.96 5.62 5.01
C PHE A 125 -10.32 4.29 5.70
N PHE A 126 -10.21 4.27 7.03
CA PHE A 126 -10.32 3.09 7.87
C PHE A 126 -11.41 3.18 8.94
N ALA A 127 -12.11 2.07 9.15
CA ALA A 127 -13.00 1.87 10.29
C ALA A 127 -12.66 0.57 11.06
N ASP A 128 -12.71 0.63 12.39
CA ASP A 128 -12.60 -0.56 13.25
C ASP A 128 -13.84 -1.48 13.15
N GLU A 129 -14.97 -0.93 12.70
CA GLU A 129 -16.22 -1.65 12.42
C GLU A 129 -16.50 -1.72 10.92
N ASP A 130 -17.64 -2.34 10.55
CA ASP A 130 -18.11 -2.41 9.17
C ASP A 130 -18.23 -1.02 8.53
N ILE A 131 -17.91 -0.93 7.23
CA ILE A 131 -18.14 0.28 6.43
C ILE A 131 -19.31 0.03 5.49
N VAL A 132 -20.29 0.93 5.50
CA VAL A 132 -21.43 0.89 4.59
C VAL A 132 -21.45 2.17 3.77
N PHE A 133 -21.34 2.01 2.45
CA PHE A 133 -21.51 3.07 1.48
C PHE A 133 -22.89 2.97 0.86
N GLU A 134 -23.67 4.05 0.90
CA GLU A 134 -25.03 4.08 0.33
C GLU A 134 -25.09 4.82 -1.02
N ALA A 135 -23.99 5.44 -1.43
CA ALA A 135 -23.92 6.26 -2.63
C ALA A 135 -22.60 6.14 -3.39
N PRO A 136 -22.57 6.53 -4.68
CA PRO A 136 -21.36 6.48 -5.49
C PRO A 136 -20.29 7.40 -4.89
N LEU A 137 -19.08 6.87 -4.78
CA LEU A 137 -17.91 7.61 -4.31
C LEU A 137 -16.75 7.48 -5.29
N LEU A 138 -15.90 8.50 -5.28
CA LEU A 138 -14.58 8.49 -5.91
C LEU A 138 -13.53 8.35 -4.81
N VAL A 139 -12.72 7.31 -4.90
CA VAL A 139 -11.52 7.13 -4.06
C VAL A 139 -10.30 6.98 -4.94
N ASP A 140 -9.28 7.79 -4.69
CA ASP A 140 -7.96 7.63 -5.28
C ASP A 140 -6.86 7.98 -4.26
N GLY A 141 -5.60 7.99 -4.69
CA GLY A 141 -4.45 8.29 -3.84
C GLY A 141 -3.61 9.43 -4.43
N PHE A 142 -2.85 10.19 -3.67
CA PHE A 142 -1.89 11.15 -4.20
C PHE A 142 -0.80 11.41 -3.16
N ASP A 143 0.25 12.15 -3.54
CA ASP A 143 1.29 12.57 -2.60
C ASP A 143 1.38 14.09 -2.61
N SER A 144 0.90 14.73 -1.54
CA SER A 144 0.93 16.20 -1.43
C SER A 144 2.32 16.79 -1.27
N SER A 145 3.32 15.99 -0.88
CA SER A 145 4.70 16.45 -0.77
C SER A 145 5.33 16.70 -2.14
N GLU A 146 4.85 16.01 -3.19
CA GLU A 146 5.35 16.16 -4.55
C GLU A 146 4.73 17.36 -5.27
N ARG A 147 3.39 17.48 -5.25
CA ARG A 147 2.63 18.55 -5.92
C ARG A 147 1.17 18.60 -5.48
N THR A 148 0.43 19.60 -5.95
CA THR A 148 -1.03 19.66 -5.72
C THR A 148 -1.75 18.58 -6.53
N TYR A 149 -2.91 18.15 -6.03
CA TYR A 149 -3.75 17.15 -6.70
C TYR A 149 -4.11 17.55 -8.13
N GLU A 150 -4.48 18.82 -8.35
CA GLU A 150 -4.85 19.33 -9.68
C GLU A 150 -3.66 19.28 -10.65
N ALA A 151 -2.45 19.58 -10.16
CA ALA A 151 -1.24 19.48 -10.95
C ALA A 151 -0.87 18.02 -11.28
N GLU A 152 -1.22 17.08 -10.41
CA GLU A 152 -1.04 15.65 -10.65
C GLU A 152 -2.02 15.14 -11.70
N VAL A 153 -3.30 15.48 -11.57
CA VAL A 153 -4.34 15.20 -12.57
C VAL A 153 -3.95 15.79 -13.93
N ASP A 154 -3.55 17.05 -13.99
CA ASP A 154 -3.10 17.70 -15.23
C ASP A 154 -1.88 16.99 -15.83
N ALA A 155 -0.94 16.54 -15.00
CA ALA A 155 0.22 15.80 -15.45
C ALA A 155 -0.16 14.43 -16.04
N ILE A 156 -1.13 13.73 -15.45
CA ILE A 156 -1.63 12.45 -15.93
C ILE A 156 -2.37 12.65 -17.25
N LEU A 157 -3.29 13.61 -17.32
CA LEU A 157 -4.01 13.96 -18.55
C LEU A 157 -3.05 14.38 -19.67
N ALA A 158 -1.97 15.10 -19.35
CA ALA A 158 -0.95 15.47 -20.33
C ALA A 158 -0.06 14.29 -20.76
N SER A 159 0.05 13.24 -19.93
CA SER A 159 0.84 12.04 -20.23
C SER A 159 0.07 11.00 -21.05
N GLN A 160 -1.26 11.03 -21.00
CA GLN A 160 -2.09 10.17 -21.83
C GLN A 160 -1.82 10.53 -23.30
N PRO A 161 -1.55 9.53 -24.17
CA PRO A 161 -1.44 9.81 -25.60
C PRO A 161 -2.74 10.52 -26.01
N PRO A 162 -2.67 11.57 -26.84
CA PRO A 162 -3.88 12.25 -27.29
C PRO A 162 -4.81 11.17 -27.83
N VAL A 163 -5.93 10.95 -27.14
CA VAL A 163 -6.95 10.02 -27.61
C VAL A 163 -7.31 10.57 -28.97
N ASP A 164 -6.96 9.82 -30.03
CA ASP A 164 -7.35 10.19 -31.38
C ASP A 164 -8.83 10.52 -31.27
N PRO A 165 -9.24 11.76 -31.64
CA PRO A 165 -10.61 12.19 -31.42
C PRO A 165 -11.49 11.07 -31.94
N PRO A 166 -12.49 10.60 -31.15
CA PRO A 166 -13.36 9.54 -31.61
C PRO A 166 -13.75 9.93 -33.03
N VAL A 167 -13.70 8.97 -33.95
CA VAL A 167 -14.05 9.21 -35.35
C VAL A 167 -15.57 9.41 -35.45
N GLY A 168 -16.09 10.36 -34.67
CA GLY A 168 -17.33 11.05 -34.89
C GLY A 168 -17.14 11.96 -36.09
N ASP A 169 -18.26 12.18 -36.76
CA ASP A 169 -18.40 13.00 -37.95
C ASP A 169 -17.45 14.20 -37.95
N PHE A 170 -16.35 14.09 -38.71
CA PHE A 170 -15.29 15.09 -38.85
C PHE A 170 -15.80 16.47 -39.27
N PHE A 171 -17.00 16.49 -39.88
CA PHE A 171 -17.73 17.64 -40.35
C PHE A 171 -19.14 17.61 -39.74
N VAL A 172 -19.54 18.71 -39.11
CA VAL A 172 -20.96 18.95 -38.80
C VAL A 172 -21.71 19.01 -40.13
N VAL A 173 -22.57 18.01 -40.36
CA VAL A 173 -23.33 17.92 -41.60
C VAL A 173 -24.48 18.94 -41.52
N ASP A 174 -24.41 20.02 -42.29
CA ASP A 174 -25.48 21.02 -42.39
C ASP A 174 -26.44 20.65 -43.55
N PRO A 175 -27.69 20.24 -43.28
CA PRO A 175 -28.68 19.89 -44.31
C PRO A 175 -29.00 21.04 -45.28
N GLY A 176 -28.76 22.28 -44.88
CA GLY A 176 -28.95 23.46 -45.72
C GLY A 176 -27.76 23.79 -46.63
N SER A 177 -26.62 23.12 -46.43
CA SER A 177 -25.41 23.35 -47.21
C SER A 177 -25.56 22.83 -48.64
N PRO A 178 -25.18 23.60 -49.68
CA PRO A 178 -25.10 23.08 -51.05
C PRO A 178 -24.04 21.98 -51.21
N HIS A 179 -23.26 21.71 -50.15
CA HIS A 179 -22.24 20.66 -50.08
C HIS A 179 -22.62 19.52 -49.12
N TYR A 180 -23.89 19.38 -48.72
CA TYR A 180 -24.38 18.36 -47.80
C TYR A 180 -23.89 16.93 -48.14
N GLU A 181 -24.02 16.51 -49.40
CA GLU A 181 -23.53 15.18 -49.83
C GLU A 181 -22.01 15.05 -49.74
N GLY A 182 -21.27 16.14 -49.99
CA GLY A 182 -19.82 16.20 -49.85
C GLY A 182 -19.36 16.13 -48.39
N GLN A 183 -20.10 16.74 -47.48
CA GLN A 183 -19.84 16.66 -46.03
C GLN A 183 -20.06 15.24 -45.51
N ILE A 184 -21.14 14.56 -45.94
CA ILE A 184 -21.40 13.15 -45.60
C ILE A 184 -20.29 12.24 -46.16
N ALA A 185 -19.91 12.42 -47.42
CA ALA A 185 -18.85 11.63 -48.04
C ALA A 185 -17.49 11.83 -47.36
N ALA A 186 -17.19 13.06 -46.92
CA ALA A 186 -15.96 13.37 -46.21
C ALA A 186 -15.93 12.75 -44.80
N ASN A 187 -17.04 12.75 -44.07
CA ASN A 187 -17.17 12.01 -42.80
C ASN A 187 -16.99 10.51 -42.99
N TYR A 188 -17.61 9.96 -44.02
CA TYR A 188 -17.47 8.55 -44.35
C TYR A 188 -16.02 8.17 -44.69
N MET A 189 -15.31 9.03 -45.44
CA MET A 189 -13.90 8.82 -45.78
C MET A 189 -12.98 8.98 -44.55
N ALA A 190 -13.29 9.89 -43.63
CA ALA A 190 -12.55 10.05 -42.37
C ALA A 190 -12.62 8.77 -41.52
N GLY A 191 -13.78 8.10 -41.53
CA GLY A 191 -14.00 6.78 -40.92
C GLY A 191 -13.14 5.66 -41.47
N VAL A 192 -12.69 5.76 -42.73
CA VAL A 192 -11.96 4.69 -43.43
C VAL A 192 -10.45 4.90 -43.44
N MET A 193 -10.00 6.16 -43.51
CA MET A 193 -8.59 6.52 -43.72
C MET A 193 -7.93 7.12 -42.47
N GLY A 194 -8.71 7.43 -41.44
CA GLY A 194 -8.25 8.23 -40.33
C GLY A 194 -8.20 9.73 -40.67
N ALA A 195 -8.56 10.53 -39.68
CA ALA A 195 -8.55 11.98 -39.67
C ALA A 195 -7.36 12.63 -40.39
N THR A 196 -6.16 12.20 -40.01
CA THR A 196 -4.89 12.82 -40.38
C THR A 196 -4.53 12.56 -41.84
N GLU A 197 -4.83 11.36 -42.36
CA GLU A 197 -4.59 11.01 -43.76
C GLU A 197 -5.59 11.72 -44.68
N LEU A 198 -6.86 11.80 -44.27
CA LEU A 198 -7.86 12.58 -45.01
C LEU A 198 -7.48 14.06 -45.04
N LEU A 199 -7.06 14.63 -43.90
CA LEU A 199 -6.62 16.02 -43.84
C LEU A 199 -5.41 16.28 -44.75
N ALA A 200 -4.47 15.34 -44.85
CA ALA A 200 -3.32 15.44 -45.75
C ALA A 200 -3.73 15.41 -47.24
N VAL A 201 -4.69 14.56 -47.63
CA VAL A 201 -5.25 14.53 -48.98
C VAL A 201 -6.01 15.82 -49.31
N LEU A 202 -6.78 16.33 -48.36
CA LEU A 202 -7.60 17.51 -48.55
C LEU A 202 -6.80 18.83 -48.49
N THR A 203 -5.70 18.89 -47.74
CA THR A 203 -4.81 20.08 -47.68
C THR A 203 -3.98 20.29 -48.93
N ASP A 204 -3.73 19.24 -49.72
CA ASP A 204 -3.07 19.36 -51.02
C ASP A 204 -3.99 19.97 -52.10
N GLN A 205 -5.30 20.02 -51.83
CA GLN A 205 -6.34 20.45 -52.80
C GLN A 205 -7.16 21.67 -52.34
N MET A 206 -7.19 22.02 -51.04
CA MET A 206 -8.03 23.11 -50.49
C MET A 206 -7.32 23.93 -49.39
N THR A 207 -7.66 25.22 -49.24
CA THR A 207 -7.12 26.13 -48.20
C THR A 207 -8.14 26.33 -47.08
N TYR A 208 -7.70 26.27 -45.81
CA TYR A 208 -8.58 26.34 -44.62
C TYR A 208 -8.26 27.54 -43.74
N GLU A 209 -9.28 28.09 -43.07
CA GLU A 209 -9.13 29.15 -42.05
C GLU A 209 -9.64 28.65 -40.70
N ARG A 210 -8.84 28.82 -39.64
CA ARG A 210 -9.14 28.34 -38.28
C ARG A 210 -10.04 29.36 -37.58
N TYR A 211 -11.20 28.96 -37.10
CA TYR A 211 -12.06 29.82 -36.26
C TYR A 211 -12.12 29.30 -34.82
N PRO A 212 -11.82 30.13 -33.82
CA PRO A 212 -12.14 29.83 -32.43
C PRO A 212 -13.63 30.12 -32.18
N ILE A 213 -14.40 29.09 -31.83
CA ILE A 213 -15.72 29.27 -31.22
C ILE A 213 -15.56 29.10 -29.70
N LEU A 214 -16.38 29.82 -28.94
CA LEU A 214 -16.35 29.90 -27.48
C LEU A 214 -16.25 28.53 -26.79
N ILE A 215 -15.12 28.35 -26.09
CA ILE A 215 -14.81 27.40 -25.02
C ILE A 215 -15.13 25.92 -25.33
N GLY A 216 -14.11 25.19 -25.78
CA GLY A 216 -13.97 23.74 -25.54
C GLY A 216 -14.06 22.82 -26.75
N SER A 217 -14.62 23.23 -27.88
CA SER A 217 -14.66 22.40 -29.11
C SER A 217 -13.93 23.06 -30.28
N MET A 218 -13.15 22.27 -31.03
CA MET A 218 -12.57 22.67 -32.31
C MET A 218 -13.44 22.13 -33.44
N GLU A 219 -14.16 23.01 -34.13
CA GLU A 219 -14.84 22.67 -35.39
C GLU A 219 -14.07 23.23 -36.58
N TRP A 220 -13.90 22.41 -37.62
CA TRP A 220 -13.34 22.86 -38.91
C TRP A 220 -14.49 23.17 -39.87
N LEU A 221 -14.75 24.46 -40.11
CA LEU A 221 -15.72 24.88 -41.13
C LEU A 221 -15.03 24.92 -42.50
N LEU A 222 -15.51 24.12 -43.44
CA LEU A 222 -14.93 24.01 -44.78
C LEU A 222 -15.46 25.15 -45.66
N TRP A 223 -14.69 26.22 -45.85
CA TRP A 223 -15.02 27.31 -46.78
C TRP A 223 -14.09 27.26 -48.01
N PRO A 224 -14.60 27.18 -49.25
CA PRO A 224 -13.77 27.39 -50.43
C PRO A 224 -13.23 28.83 -50.45
N SER A 225 -11.91 29.01 -50.24
CA SER A 225 -11.26 30.31 -50.33
C SER A 225 -11.15 30.80 -51.79
N PRO A 226 -11.37 32.10 -52.08
CA PRO A 226 -11.57 32.59 -53.44
C PRO A 226 -10.25 32.77 -54.18
N ARG A 227 -9.92 31.83 -55.07
CA ARG A 227 -9.09 32.14 -56.24
C ARG A 227 -9.81 32.10 -57.58
N ASN A 228 -11.09 31.72 -57.63
CA ASN A 228 -11.98 31.99 -58.75
C ASN A 228 -13.45 31.71 -58.37
N LEU A 229 -14.25 32.75 -58.12
CA LEU A 229 -15.69 32.64 -57.83
C LEU A 229 -16.57 32.38 -59.07
N GLU A 230 -16.00 31.90 -60.18
CA GLU A 230 -16.76 31.61 -61.42
C GLU A 230 -16.69 30.15 -61.89
N GLN A 231 -16.05 29.25 -61.15
CA GLN A 231 -16.13 27.82 -61.45
C GLN A 231 -16.70 27.07 -60.26
N VAL A 232 -18.04 26.97 -60.24
CA VAL A 232 -18.70 25.80 -59.67
C VAL A 232 -18.03 24.59 -60.30
N LEU A 233 -17.46 23.67 -59.50
CA LEU A 233 -17.02 22.38 -60.02
C LEU A 233 -18.17 21.83 -60.85
N SER A 234 -17.96 21.67 -62.15
CA SER A 234 -19.04 21.17 -62.99
C SER A 234 -19.44 19.79 -62.46
N SER A 235 -20.68 19.37 -62.65
CA SER A 235 -21.10 18.03 -62.23
C SER A 235 -20.17 16.95 -62.81
N SER A 236 -19.52 17.21 -63.96
CA SER A 236 -18.47 16.35 -64.50
C SER A 236 -17.18 16.32 -63.68
N ASP A 237 -16.67 17.46 -63.19
CA ASP A 237 -15.42 17.49 -62.40
C ASP A 237 -15.62 16.82 -61.04
N TYR A 238 -16.81 16.99 -60.45
CA TYR A 238 -17.19 16.31 -59.20
C TYR A 238 -17.38 14.80 -59.41
N ASN A 239 -18.03 14.40 -60.51
CA ASN A 239 -18.15 12.99 -60.85
C ASN A 239 -16.79 12.35 -61.22
N GLU A 240 -15.86 13.09 -61.81
CA GLU A 240 -14.51 12.62 -62.10
C GLU A 240 -13.70 12.44 -60.81
N PHE A 241 -13.89 13.33 -59.82
CA PHE A 241 -13.34 13.14 -58.48
C PHE A 241 -13.91 11.91 -57.78
N LEU A 242 -15.23 11.73 -57.79
CA LEU A 242 -15.88 10.55 -57.21
C LEU A 242 -15.48 9.25 -57.92
N ASP A 243 -15.38 9.27 -59.25
CA ASP A 243 -14.96 8.10 -60.03
C ASP A 243 -13.48 7.76 -59.76
N THR A 244 -12.64 8.78 -59.52
CA THR A 244 -11.25 8.59 -59.07
C THR A 244 -11.19 7.97 -57.67
N ALA A 245 -12.01 8.42 -56.74
CA ALA A 245 -12.10 7.86 -55.39
C ALA A 245 -12.62 6.40 -55.39
N VAL A 246 -13.62 6.10 -56.21
CA VAL A 246 -14.15 4.74 -56.38
C VAL A 246 -13.09 3.82 -56.99
N ARG A 247 -12.32 4.29 -57.99
CA ARG A 247 -11.22 3.50 -58.58
C ARG A 247 -10.08 3.26 -57.58
N MET A 248 -9.76 4.24 -56.73
CA MET A 248 -8.78 4.05 -55.64
C MET A 248 -9.26 3.00 -54.64
N ARG A 249 -10.55 2.99 -54.28
CA ARG A 249 -11.14 1.96 -53.41
C ARG A 249 -11.11 0.58 -54.05
N GLN A 250 -11.50 0.46 -55.31
CA GLN A 250 -11.46 -0.81 -56.04
C GLN A 250 -10.03 -1.35 -56.16
N ALA A 251 -9.04 -0.46 -56.31
CA ALA A 251 -7.62 -0.84 -56.30
C ALA A 251 -7.14 -1.30 -54.91
N LEU A 252 -7.62 -0.69 -53.83
CA LEU A 252 -7.33 -1.10 -52.45
C LEU A 252 -7.97 -2.46 -52.11
N ASP A 253 -9.26 -2.64 -52.43
CA ASP A 253 -10.00 -3.88 -52.18
C ASP A 253 -9.49 -5.05 -53.03
N ALA A 254 -8.98 -4.77 -54.23
CA ALA A 254 -8.31 -5.76 -55.08
C ALA A 254 -6.87 -6.09 -54.60
N GLY A 255 -6.39 -5.47 -53.52
CA GLY A 255 -5.04 -5.65 -52.98
C GLY A 255 -3.93 -5.06 -53.85
N ALA A 256 -4.27 -4.19 -54.82
CA ALA A 256 -3.31 -3.52 -55.71
C ALA A 256 -2.65 -2.30 -55.06
N LEU A 257 -3.23 -1.77 -53.99
CA LEU A 257 -2.62 -0.77 -53.11
C LEU A 257 -2.35 -1.44 -51.76
N THR A 258 -1.08 -1.60 -51.40
CA THR A 258 -0.70 -2.02 -50.04
C THR A 258 -0.62 -0.78 -49.16
N SER A 259 -1.39 -0.71 -48.08
CA SER A 259 -1.20 0.29 -47.03
C SER A 259 0.20 0.11 -46.44
N VAL A 260 1.12 1.02 -46.75
CA VAL A 260 2.43 1.09 -46.09
C VAL A 260 2.26 2.04 -44.91
N PRO A 261 2.37 1.58 -43.65
CA PRO A 261 2.39 2.49 -42.53
C PRO A 261 3.74 3.24 -42.55
N GLY A 262 3.67 4.52 -42.91
CA GLY A 262 4.79 5.45 -42.83
C GLY A 262 5.82 5.36 -43.97
N GLY A 263 5.66 6.24 -44.98
CA GLY A 263 6.77 6.61 -45.87
C GLY A 263 6.37 6.75 -47.34
N VAL A 264 6.38 7.99 -47.85
CA VAL A 264 6.17 8.29 -49.27
C VAL A 264 7.42 7.92 -50.08
N VAL A 265 7.26 7.10 -51.12
CA VAL A 265 8.24 6.95 -52.22
C VAL A 265 7.49 7.07 -53.56
N PRO A 266 7.98 7.85 -54.54
CA PRO A 266 7.27 8.01 -55.81
C PRO A 266 7.55 6.81 -56.73
N MET A 267 6.50 6.22 -57.29
CA MET A 267 6.61 5.23 -58.36
C MET A 267 6.26 5.86 -59.71
N THR A 268 7.25 5.91 -60.59
CA THR A 268 7.11 6.22 -62.02
C THR A 268 6.85 4.95 -62.82
N GLY A 269 5.68 4.89 -63.48
CA GLY A 269 5.45 4.23 -64.77
C GLY A 269 5.40 2.69 -64.84
N GLY A 270 4.28 2.16 -65.34
CA GLY A 270 4.22 0.85 -65.98
C GLY A 270 2.92 0.09 -65.75
N GLU A 271 2.13 -0.09 -66.82
CA GLU A 271 0.89 -0.89 -66.86
C GLU A 271 1.06 -2.33 -66.32
N MET A 272 0.02 -2.84 -65.65
CA MET A 272 -0.15 -4.27 -65.40
C MET A 272 -1.63 -4.69 -65.59
N GLN A 273 -1.89 -5.52 -66.61
CA GLN A 273 -3.15 -6.23 -66.82
C GLN A 273 -3.12 -7.58 -66.11
N VAL A 274 -4.15 -7.96 -65.32
CA VAL A 274 -4.41 -9.37 -64.98
C VAL A 274 -5.92 -9.68 -64.83
N ARG A 275 -6.27 -10.89 -65.28
CA ARG A 275 -7.57 -11.57 -65.38
C ARG A 275 -8.15 -12.05 -64.04
N THR A 276 -9.48 -12.21 -64.03
CA THR A 276 -10.39 -12.70 -62.97
C THR A 276 -10.45 -14.24 -62.81
N ALA A 277 -10.59 -14.72 -61.57
CA ALA A 277 -11.37 -15.93 -61.19
C ALA A 277 -11.68 -15.93 -59.66
N VAL A 278 -12.95 -15.83 -59.23
CA VAL A 278 -13.94 -16.87 -58.79
C VAL A 278 -14.04 -17.04 -57.25
N GLU A 279 -15.27 -16.87 -56.74
CA GLU A 279 -15.79 -16.94 -55.35
C GLU A 279 -15.71 -18.30 -54.62
N PRO A 280 -15.87 -18.30 -53.27
CA PRO A 280 -16.23 -19.47 -52.45
C PRO A 280 -17.68 -19.40 -51.87
N PRO A 281 -18.24 -20.52 -51.34
CA PRO A 281 -19.55 -20.53 -50.69
C PRO A 281 -19.52 -20.61 -49.14
N ALA A 282 -20.59 -20.09 -48.52
CA ALA A 282 -20.95 -20.15 -47.09
C ALA A 282 -21.48 -21.53 -46.63
N PRO A 283 -21.62 -21.80 -45.32
CA PRO A 283 -22.94 -21.76 -44.63
C PRO A 283 -22.82 -21.52 -43.08
N ASP A 284 -23.79 -21.60 -42.16
CA ASP A 284 -25.25 -21.42 -42.04
C ASP A 284 -25.53 -21.29 -40.51
N VAL A 285 -26.72 -20.79 -40.17
CA VAL A 285 -27.23 -20.45 -38.83
C VAL A 285 -28.05 -21.60 -38.21
N GLU A 286 -27.97 -21.81 -36.89
CA GLU A 286 -28.99 -22.53 -36.10
C GLU A 286 -29.38 -21.76 -34.83
N THR A 287 -30.69 -21.67 -34.58
CA THR A 287 -31.33 -21.04 -33.42
C THR A 287 -31.94 -22.10 -32.50
N GLY A 288 -31.77 -21.94 -31.19
CA GLY A 288 -32.35 -22.80 -30.16
C GLY A 288 -33.15 -22.01 -29.12
N THR A 289 -34.44 -22.33 -29.02
CA THR A 289 -35.44 -21.85 -28.06
C THR A 289 -35.37 -22.59 -26.72
N VAL A 290 -35.55 -21.91 -25.58
CA VAL A 290 -35.92 -22.54 -24.28
C VAL A 290 -37.00 -21.74 -23.55
N SER A 291 -37.88 -22.54 -22.92
CA SER A 291 -39.17 -22.31 -22.28
C SER A 291 -39.13 -21.53 -20.96
N SER A 292 -40.22 -20.80 -20.67
CA SER A 292 -40.56 -20.20 -19.38
C SER A 292 -41.70 -20.97 -18.70
N ASP A 293 -41.63 -21.12 -17.37
CA ASP A 293 -42.76 -21.40 -16.48
C ASP A 293 -42.32 -21.11 -15.03
N GLY A 294 -43.16 -20.39 -14.26
CA GLY A 294 -42.90 -20.17 -12.83
C GLY A 294 -43.62 -18.97 -12.20
N VAL A 295 -44.94 -19.05 -12.12
CA VAL A 295 -45.85 -18.09 -11.48
C VAL A 295 -45.81 -18.19 -9.95
N SER A 296 -45.79 -17.06 -9.23
CA SER A 296 -46.51 -16.90 -7.95
C SER A 296 -46.83 -15.44 -7.66
N SER A 297 -48.10 -15.22 -7.32
CA SER A 297 -48.81 -13.96 -7.17
C SER A 297 -48.82 -13.42 -5.74
N TYR A 298 -48.76 -12.10 -5.58
CA TYR A 298 -49.39 -11.41 -4.44
C TYR A 298 -50.16 -10.18 -4.93
N SER A 299 -51.37 -10.01 -4.40
CA SER A 299 -52.44 -9.13 -4.87
C SER A 299 -53.04 -8.34 -3.71
N GLY A 300 -53.43 -7.09 -3.99
CA GLY A 300 -54.20 -6.18 -3.14
C GLY A 300 -53.44 -4.86 -2.95
N SER A 301 -53.97 -3.67 -3.24
CA SER A 301 -55.36 -3.23 -3.23
C SER A 301 -55.50 -1.90 -4.00
N THR A 302 -56.67 -1.73 -4.61
CA THR A 302 -57.16 -0.69 -5.51
C THR A 302 -57.47 0.66 -4.86
N GLY A 303 -57.27 1.74 -5.63
CA GLY A 303 -57.87 3.07 -5.43
C GLY A 303 -57.79 3.93 -6.68
N THR A 304 -58.85 3.93 -7.50
CA THR A 304 -58.99 4.57 -8.83
C THR A 304 -59.69 5.93 -8.76
N THR A 305 -59.24 6.91 -9.56
CA THR A 305 -60.02 7.79 -10.48
C THR A 305 -59.02 8.64 -11.30
N ALA A 306 -58.77 8.38 -12.59
CA ALA A 306 -59.42 8.98 -13.79
C ALA A 306 -59.14 10.49 -13.96
N ALA A 307 -58.71 11.09 -15.08
CA ALA A 307 -58.60 10.68 -16.49
C ALA A 307 -57.80 11.74 -17.30
N ALA A 308 -57.56 11.42 -18.59
CA ALA A 308 -57.00 12.20 -19.73
C ALA A 308 -55.49 11.97 -19.97
N ASP A 309 -55.05 11.11 -20.89
CA ASP A 309 -55.27 11.02 -22.35
C ASP A 309 -54.66 12.18 -23.15
N THR A 310 -53.37 12.02 -23.50
CA THR A 310 -52.79 12.42 -24.79
C THR A 310 -51.59 11.51 -25.07
N THR A 311 -51.71 10.65 -26.08
CA THR A 311 -50.59 9.92 -26.69
C THR A 311 -49.74 10.87 -27.54
N ASP A 312 -48.55 11.20 -27.04
CA ASP A 312 -47.46 11.78 -27.83
C ASP A 312 -46.36 10.72 -27.95
N THR A 313 -46.19 10.16 -29.14
CA THR A 313 -45.13 9.19 -29.49
C THR A 313 -43.94 9.91 -30.12
N SER A 314 -43.49 10.97 -29.47
CA SER A 314 -42.16 11.54 -29.72
C SER A 314 -41.17 10.77 -28.86
N PRO A 315 -40.04 10.26 -29.40
CA PRO A 315 -38.99 9.70 -28.54
C PRO A 315 -38.52 10.83 -27.63
N SER A 316 -38.91 10.82 -26.36
CA SER A 316 -38.32 11.72 -25.38
C SER A 316 -36.86 11.32 -25.30
N LEU A 317 -35.99 12.13 -25.89
CA LEU A 317 -34.60 12.20 -25.51
C LEU A 317 -34.62 12.54 -24.02
N ASP A 318 -34.55 11.51 -23.20
CA ASP A 318 -34.44 11.62 -21.76
C ASP A 318 -33.07 12.26 -21.48
N PRO A 319 -33.02 13.56 -21.11
CA PRO A 319 -31.74 14.21 -20.84
C PRO A 319 -31.12 13.71 -19.53
N SER A 320 -31.80 12.86 -18.75
CA SER A 320 -31.24 12.24 -17.55
C SER A 320 -30.24 11.11 -17.86
N ALA A 321 -30.23 10.57 -19.09
CA ALA A 321 -29.18 9.64 -19.53
C ALA A 321 -27.90 10.35 -20.03
N ALA A 322 -27.96 11.67 -20.27
CA ALA A 322 -26.83 12.51 -20.69
C ALA A 322 -26.17 13.26 -19.52
N ILE A 323 -26.77 13.23 -18.32
CA ILE A 323 -26.11 13.57 -17.05
C ILE A 323 -25.46 12.28 -16.48
N ARG A 324 -24.77 11.55 -17.36
CA ARG A 324 -23.63 10.71 -17.00
C ARG A 324 -22.35 11.48 -17.33
N GLY A 325 -22.35 12.77 -16.96
CA GLY A 325 -21.14 13.56 -16.81
C GLY A 325 -20.40 13.03 -15.59
N SER A 326 -19.80 11.87 -15.80
CA SER A 326 -18.56 11.39 -15.22
C SER A 326 -18.20 12.00 -13.85
N LEU A 327 -18.65 11.32 -12.79
CA LEU A 327 -17.88 11.27 -11.53
C LEU A 327 -16.50 10.59 -11.74
N THR A 328 -16.07 10.37 -13.00
CA THR A 328 -14.99 9.49 -13.44
C THR A 328 -13.84 10.18 -14.19
N ASP A 329 -13.83 11.50 -14.42
CA ASP A 329 -12.86 12.05 -15.40
C ASP A 329 -11.52 12.52 -14.81
N THR A 330 -11.40 12.75 -13.50
CA THR A 330 -10.14 13.24 -12.92
C THR A 330 -9.81 12.56 -11.61
N HIS A 331 -9.02 11.49 -11.74
CA HIS A 331 -8.34 10.78 -10.66
C HIS A 331 -6.85 10.73 -10.98
N THR A 332 -6.05 10.41 -9.97
CA THR A 332 -4.59 10.31 -10.12
C THR A 332 -4.11 8.89 -10.46
N ASP A 333 -4.97 7.88 -10.36
CA ASP A 333 -4.57 6.45 -10.40
C ASP A 333 -3.57 6.01 -9.30
N ARG A 334 -3.19 6.87 -8.34
CA ARG A 334 -2.11 6.56 -7.36
C ARG A 334 -2.58 5.80 -6.11
N GLY A 335 -3.50 4.86 -6.28
CA GLY A 335 -3.72 3.80 -5.29
C GLY A 335 -4.38 4.24 -3.99
N GLY A 336 -5.63 4.72 -4.06
CA GLY A 336 -6.45 4.99 -2.88
C GLY A 336 -6.58 3.78 -1.95
N LEU A 337 -6.95 4.01 -0.70
CA LEU A 337 -7.04 2.94 0.28
C LEU A 337 -8.26 3.09 1.17
N ILE A 338 -9.15 2.11 1.08
CA ILE A 338 -10.27 1.92 2.00
C ILE A 338 -9.99 0.65 2.78
N GLY A 339 -10.14 0.67 4.10
CA GLY A 339 -9.95 -0.50 4.94
C GLY A 339 -10.98 -0.62 6.05
N SER A 340 -11.24 -1.84 6.49
CA SER A 340 -12.06 -2.08 7.68
C SER A 340 -11.49 -3.28 8.45
N ASN A 341 -11.83 -3.38 9.73
CA ASN A 341 -11.70 -4.63 10.50
C ASN A 341 -12.93 -5.54 10.38
N GLY A 342 -14.02 -5.06 9.78
CA GLY A 342 -15.24 -5.79 9.48
C GLY A 342 -15.50 -5.91 7.97
N ASP A 343 -16.77 -5.98 7.59
CA ASP A 343 -17.24 -6.01 6.20
C ASP A 343 -17.19 -4.62 5.56
N ILE A 344 -17.07 -4.58 4.23
CA ILE A 344 -17.20 -3.35 3.44
C ILE A 344 -18.34 -3.55 2.43
N ALA A 345 -19.45 -2.85 2.64
CA ALA A 345 -20.66 -2.99 1.85
C ALA A 345 -20.96 -1.74 1.01
N PHE A 346 -21.21 -1.95 -0.27
CA PHE A 346 -21.70 -0.93 -1.21
C PHE A 346 -23.17 -1.22 -1.52
N VAL A 347 -24.07 -0.40 -1.00
CA VAL A 347 -25.52 -0.59 -1.09
C VAL A 347 -26.12 0.44 -2.06
N GLY A 348 -27.13 0.02 -2.83
CA GLY A 348 -27.90 0.93 -3.68
C GLY A 348 -27.05 1.53 -4.81
N GLU A 349 -26.96 2.86 -4.85
CA GLU A 349 -26.21 3.56 -5.90
C GLU A 349 -24.69 3.46 -5.71
N ALA A 350 -24.23 3.13 -4.49
CA ALA A 350 -22.81 2.91 -4.18
C ALA A 350 -22.15 1.81 -5.01
N ALA A 351 -22.94 0.92 -5.60
CA ALA A 351 -22.44 -0.10 -6.52
C ALA A 351 -21.69 0.49 -7.72
N ASN A 352 -21.94 1.77 -8.06
CA ASN A 352 -21.29 2.50 -9.16
C ASN A 352 -20.07 3.33 -8.70
N SER A 353 -19.53 3.07 -7.52
CA SER A 353 -18.34 3.76 -7.03
C SER A 353 -17.11 3.47 -7.90
N ALA A 354 -16.21 4.43 -8.02
CA ALA A 354 -14.94 4.29 -8.73
C ALA A 354 -13.79 4.38 -7.73
N ILE A 355 -13.08 3.27 -7.54
CA ILE A 355 -12.03 3.13 -6.54
C ILE A 355 -10.71 2.84 -7.26
N PHE A 356 -9.92 3.88 -7.42
CA PHE A 356 -8.58 3.82 -8.00
C PHE A 356 -7.56 3.44 -6.93
N GLY A 357 -7.75 2.26 -6.35
CA GLY A 357 -7.09 1.86 -5.12
C GLY A 357 -7.48 0.47 -4.63
N SER A 358 -7.14 0.15 -3.39
CA SER A 358 -7.49 -1.11 -2.73
C SER A 358 -8.63 -0.92 -1.73
N VAL A 359 -9.47 -1.95 -1.59
CA VAL A 359 -10.57 -2.03 -0.61
C VAL A 359 -10.32 -3.25 0.25
N ILE A 360 -9.78 -3.08 1.45
CA ILE A 360 -9.23 -4.17 2.25
C ILE A 360 -10.14 -4.43 3.46
N PRO A 361 -11.06 -5.41 3.41
CA PRO A 361 -11.92 -5.73 4.54
C PRO A 361 -11.13 -6.41 5.68
N GLY A 362 -11.78 -6.62 6.81
CA GLY A 362 -11.20 -7.31 7.97
C GLY A 362 -10.77 -8.73 7.66
N VAL A 363 -10.13 -9.40 8.62
CA VAL A 363 -9.58 -10.76 8.44
C VAL A 363 -10.63 -11.76 7.95
N ASP A 364 -11.83 -11.68 8.51
CA ASP A 364 -12.99 -12.46 8.12
C ASP A 364 -14.02 -11.65 7.32
N GLY A 365 -13.68 -10.40 6.99
CA GLY A 365 -14.55 -9.47 6.30
C GLY A 365 -14.59 -9.71 4.80
N THR A 366 -15.62 -9.19 4.16
CA THR A 366 -15.85 -9.31 2.72
C THR A 366 -16.20 -7.96 2.11
N VAL A 367 -15.93 -7.82 0.81
CA VAL A 367 -16.42 -6.68 0.02
C VAL A 367 -17.67 -7.11 -0.73
N VAL A 368 -18.80 -6.43 -0.52
CA VAL A 368 -20.09 -6.77 -1.14
C VAL A 368 -20.72 -5.59 -1.87
N GLY A 369 -21.47 -5.88 -2.94
CA GLY A 369 -22.32 -4.92 -3.65
C GLY A 369 -21.61 -3.98 -4.62
N LEU A 370 -20.29 -4.08 -4.74
CA LEU A 370 -19.51 -3.31 -5.70
C LEU A 370 -19.54 -3.96 -7.10
N ALA A 371 -19.65 -3.15 -8.16
CA ALA A 371 -19.62 -3.66 -9.53
C ALA A 371 -18.24 -4.25 -9.91
N GLU A 372 -18.23 -5.25 -10.79
CA GLU A 372 -16.98 -5.81 -11.31
C GLU A 372 -16.16 -4.72 -12.02
N GLY A 373 -14.86 -4.63 -11.69
CA GLY A 373 -13.93 -3.66 -12.29
C GLY A 373 -13.97 -2.25 -11.67
N ALA A 374 -14.77 -2.02 -10.64
CA ALA A 374 -14.83 -0.75 -9.91
C ALA A 374 -13.59 -0.48 -9.02
N VAL A 375 -12.75 -1.50 -8.78
CA VAL A 375 -11.53 -1.42 -7.95
C VAL A 375 -10.32 -1.70 -8.84
N SER A 376 -9.33 -0.81 -8.85
CA SER A 376 -8.08 -1.04 -9.58
C SER A 376 -7.05 -1.85 -8.79
N GLY A 377 -7.14 -1.87 -7.45
CA GLY A 377 -6.29 -2.59 -6.53
C GLY A 377 -6.86 -3.92 -6.02
N THR A 378 -6.49 -4.31 -4.79
CA THR A 378 -6.95 -5.58 -4.21
C THR A 378 -8.23 -5.43 -3.39
N THR A 379 -8.99 -6.52 -3.31
CA THR A 379 -10.11 -6.71 -2.39
C THR A 379 -9.88 -7.84 -1.39
N ASP A 380 -8.62 -8.32 -1.29
CA ASP A 380 -8.25 -9.40 -0.39
C ASP A 380 -8.42 -8.97 1.07
N PRO A 381 -8.99 -9.82 1.94
CA PRO A 381 -9.05 -9.59 3.38
C PRO A 381 -7.68 -9.32 4.01
N ARG A 382 -7.66 -8.49 5.07
CA ARG A 382 -6.44 -8.26 5.86
C ARG A 382 -5.93 -9.57 6.46
N ALA A 383 -4.61 -9.70 6.58
CA ALA A 383 -4.02 -10.85 7.28
C ALA A 383 -4.23 -10.78 8.81
N MET A 384 -4.46 -9.59 9.36
CA MET A 384 -4.69 -9.35 10.79
C MET A 384 -5.57 -8.10 10.97
N ALA A 385 -6.38 -8.08 12.03
CA ALA A 385 -7.14 -6.90 12.43
C ALA A 385 -6.17 -5.82 12.94
N VAL A 386 -6.49 -4.55 12.64
CA VAL A 386 -5.70 -3.39 13.06
C VAL A 386 -6.20 -2.89 14.40
N HIS A 387 -5.35 -2.74 15.41
CA HIS A 387 -5.77 -2.20 16.69
C HIS A 387 -5.53 -0.68 16.74
N LEU A 388 -6.60 0.11 16.74
CA LEU A 388 -6.47 1.56 16.85
C LEU A 388 -6.16 1.97 18.31
N LYS A 389 -5.05 2.69 18.49
CA LYS A 389 -4.61 3.18 19.81
C LYS A 389 -5.49 4.34 20.29
N PRO A 390 -5.93 4.38 21.55
CA PRO A 390 -6.67 5.53 22.08
C PRO A 390 -5.87 6.84 21.97
N VAL A 391 -6.58 7.94 21.74
CA VAL A 391 -5.97 9.28 21.66
C VAL A 391 -5.51 9.75 23.04
N LEU A 392 -4.25 10.16 23.15
CA LEU A 392 -3.71 10.78 24.36
C LEU A 392 -3.91 12.31 24.29
N VAL A 393 -4.98 12.79 24.91
CA VAL A 393 -5.30 14.23 24.93
C VAL A 393 -4.25 15.01 25.75
N PRO A 394 -3.61 16.05 25.18
CA PRO A 394 -2.68 16.89 25.93
C PRO A 394 -3.36 17.57 27.12
N PRO A 395 -2.71 17.65 28.30
CA PRO A 395 -3.29 18.36 29.44
C PRO A 395 -3.35 19.86 29.13
N THR A 396 -4.55 20.46 29.25
CA THR A 396 -4.75 21.90 29.09
C THR A 396 -5.06 22.62 30.40
N VAL A 397 -4.66 23.89 30.46
CA VAL A 397 -4.63 24.67 31.72
C VAL A 397 -5.90 25.51 31.91
N SER A 398 -6.72 25.68 30.88
CA SER A 398 -7.95 26.48 30.93
C SER A 398 -8.86 26.11 29.76
N THR A 399 -10.14 25.87 30.03
CA THR A 399 -11.22 25.72 29.03
C THR A 399 -12.13 26.94 29.15
N VAL A 400 -11.90 27.95 28.30
CA VAL A 400 -12.83 29.07 28.14
C VAL A 400 -13.64 28.81 26.89
N ASP A 401 -14.94 29.10 26.92
CA ASP A 401 -15.76 29.03 25.72
C ASP A 401 -15.42 30.20 24.80
N LEU A 402 -15.20 29.91 23.52
CA LEU A 402 -14.97 30.86 22.45
C LEU A 402 -16.21 30.89 21.55
N ASP A 403 -17.11 31.83 21.81
CA ASP A 403 -18.32 32.09 21.00
C ASP A 403 -18.09 33.31 20.11
N HIS A 404 -17.88 33.07 18.81
CA HIS A 404 -17.56 34.11 17.84
C HIS A 404 -18.74 34.37 16.89
N ALA A 405 -19.31 35.58 16.98
CA ALA A 405 -20.38 36.08 16.12
C ALA A 405 -20.05 37.45 15.48
N GLY A 406 -18.76 37.78 15.38
CA GLY A 406 -18.28 39.05 14.84
C GLY A 406 -18.19 39.06 13.31
N LEU A 407 -18.19 40.26 12.72
CA LEU A 407 -17.86 40.46 11.30
C LEU A 407 -16.35 40.54 11.04
N ILE A 408 -15.56 40.73 12.10
CA ILE A 408 -14.10 40.76 12.02
C ILE A 408 -13.64 39.37 12.41
N PRO A 409 -12.82 38.69 11.57
CA PRO A 409 -12.35 37.35 11.88
C PRO A 409 -11.64 37.29 13.23
N GLU A 410 -11.98 36.29 14.04
CA GLU A 410 -11.25 36.00 15.28
C GLU A 410 -10.02 35.16 14.97
N VAL A 411 -8.86 35.56 15.48
CA VAL A 411 -7.61 34.83 15.23
C VAL A 411 -7.17 34.12 16.49
N VAL A 412 -7.19 32.78 16.46
CA VAL A 412 -6.57 31.95 17.47
C VAL A 412 -5.06 31.94 17.22
N ALA A 413 -4.31 32.53 18.16
CA ALA A 413 -2.87 32.68 18.04
C ALA A 413 -2.14 31.31 18.14
N PRO A 414 -0.92 31.20 17.58
CA PRO A 414 -0.09 30.02 17.73
C PRO A 414 0.15 29.62 19.20
N GLY A 415 0.30 28.31 19.45
CA GLY A 415 0.55 27.72 20.77
C GLY A 415 -0.51 26.69 21.20
N THR A 416 -0.42 26.25 22.46
CA THR A 416 -1.35 25.27 23.04
C THR A 416 -2.49 25.98 23.77
N THR A 417 -3.73 25.75 23.37
CA THR A 417 -4.92 26.39 23.95
C THR A 417 -6.01 25.36 24.25
N GLY A 418 -6.57 25.40 25.46
CA GLY A 418 -7.79 24.68 25.80
C GLY A 418 -9.02 25.56 25.56
N ILE A 419 -10.02 25.02 24.90
CA ILE A 419 -11.30 25.68 24.64
C ILE A 419 -12.39 24.75 25.13
N GLY A 420 -13.38 25.28 25.86
CA GLY A 420 -14.56 24.49 26.21
C GLY A 420 -15.38 24.27 24.95
N THR A 421 -16.25 25.22 24.65
CA THR A 421 -16.98 25.27 23.38
C THR A 421 -16.36 26.30 22.44
N LEU A 422 -15.93 25.90 21.24
CA LEU A 422 -15.66 26.80 20.12
C LEU A 422 -16.89 26.83 19.21
N ARG A 423 -17.65 27.91 19.28
CA ARG A 423 -18.82 28.15 18.43
C ARG A 423 -18.54 29.29 17.45
N VAL A 424 -18.78 29.04 16.17
CA VAL A 424 -18.67 30.06 15.11
C VAL A 424 -20.04 30.29 14.51
N ALA A 425 -20.60 31.48 14.73
CA ALA A 425 -21.92 31.83 14.23
C ALA A 425 -21.93 32.03 12.71
N GLY A 426 -23.10 31.89 12.09
CA GLY A 426 -23.25 32.07 10.64
C GLY A 426 -22.79 33.46 10.16
N GLY A 427 -21.96 33.49 9.11
CA GLY A 427 -21.37 34.71 8.54
C GLY A 427 -20.14 35.24 9.28
N SER A 428 -19.67 34.53 10.30
CA SER A 428 -18.44 34.84 11.04
C SER A 428 -17.30 33.91 10.64
N GLU A 429 -16.07 34.33 10.93
CA GLU A 429 -14.85 33.58 10.58
C GLU A 429 -13.94 33.43 11.80
N VAL A 430 -13.39 32.23 11.99
CA VAL A 430 -12.29 31.97 12.93
C VAL A 430 -11.08 31.47 12.17
N ILE A 431 -9.91 32.06 12.43
CA ILE A 431 -8.64 31.67 11.82
C ILE A 431 -7.74 31.08 12.91
N VAL A 432 -7.39 29.80 12.79
CA VAL A 432 -6.41 29.13 13.64
C VAL A 432 -5.05 29.19 12.97
N ARG A 433 -4.09 29.93 13.54
CA ARG A 433 -2.75 30.06 12.96
C ARG A 433 -1.76 29.09 13.59
N GLY A 434 -1.11 28.28 12.77
CA GLY A 434 -0.05 27.37 13.16
C GLY A 434 1.26 28.08 13.60
N PRO A 435 2.15 27.41 14.35
CA PRO A 435 1.94 26.10 14.95
C PRO A 435 0.95 26.18 16.11
N ALA A 436 -0.09 25.35 16.11
CA ALA A 436 -1.16 25.40 17.11
C ALA A 436 -1.56 24.00 17.58
N THR A 437 -1.81 23.86 18.88
CA THR A 437 -2.40 22.66 19.48
C THR A 437 -3.65 23.08 20.24
N LEU A 438 -4.82 22.81 19.69
CA LEU A 438 -6.10 23.14 20.32
C LEU A 438 -6.67 21.89 20.97
N VAL A 439 -7.12 22.00 22.22
CA VAL A 439 -7.95 20.96 22.86
C VAL A 439 -9.32 21.55 23.08
N ILE A 440 -10.30 21.07 22.35
CA ILE A 440 -11.65 21.62 22.26
C ILE A 440 -12.62 20.55 22.78
N ALA A 441 -13.51 20.92 23.70
CA ALA A 441 -14.59 20.00 24.05
C ALA A 441 -15.60 19.91 22.91
N ASP A 442 -16.21 21.04 22.55
CA ASP A 442 -17.23 21.08 21.48
C ASP A 442 -16.84 22.09 20.40
N LEU A 443 -16.68 21.64 19.15
CA LEU A 443 -16.52 22.51 17.98
C LEU A 443 -17.85 22.56 17.21
N LEU A 444 -18.47 23.74 17.15
CA LEU A 444 -19.74 23.95 16.45
C LEU A 444 -19.58 25.04 15.39
N LEU A 445 -19.75 24.67 14.13
CA LEU A 445 -19.78 25.60 13.00
C LEU A 445 -21.23 25.75 12.52
N GLU A 446 -21.82 26.93 12.68
CA GLU A 446 -23.18 27.20 12.18
C GLU A 446 -23.18 27.44 10.67
N GLY A 447 -24.34 27.27 10.04
CA GLY A 447 -24.48 27.51 8.60
C GLY A 447 -24.01 28.90 8.17
N GLY A 448 -23.13 28.94 7.16
CA GLY A 448 -22.48 30.14 6.63
C GLY A 448 -21.27 30.63 7.43
N SER A 449 -20.84 29.92 8.47
CA SER A 449 -19.59 30.22 9.19
C SER A 449 -18.36 29.69 8.43
N THR A 450 -17.18 30.24 8.72
CA THR A 450 -15.91 29.78 8.14
C THR A 450 -14.87 29.50 9.23
N LEU A 451 -14.23 28.33 9.18
CA LEU A 451 -13.06 27.96 9.97
C LEU A 451 -11.84 27.83 9.07
N THR A 452 -10.87 28.72 9.23
CA THR A 452 -9.64 28.73 8.45
C THR A 452 -8.48 28.15 9.27
N LEU A 453 -7.91 27.03 8.82
CA LEU A 453 -6.74 26.36 9.39
C LEU A 453 -5.49 26.85 8.64
N ASP A 454 -4.82 27.84 9.21
CA ASP A 454 -3.69 28.51 8.59
C ASP A 454 -2.35 27.86 8.96
N THR A 455 -1.85 26.96 8.11
CA THR A 455 -0.63 26.16 8.34
C THR A 455 0.65 26.81 7.81
N ARG A 456 0.58 28.02 7.24
CA ARG A 456 1.74 28.70 6.62
C ARG A 456 2.95 28.88 7.56
N ASP A 457 2.69 29.01 8.85
CA ASP A 457 3.70 29.22 9.89
C ASP A 457 3.98 27.94 10.72
N GLY A 458 3.30 26.82 10.44
CA GLY A 458 3.47 25.53 11.13
C GLY A 458 2.18 24.70 11.19
N ALA A 459 2.28 23.46 11.69
CA ALA A 459 1.15 22.53 11.75
C ALA A 459 0.04 22.97 12.74
N VAL A 460 -1.19 22.55 12.46
CA VAL A 460 -2.37 22.76 13.32
C VAL A 460 -2.91 21.40 13.77
N GLU A 461 -2.84 21.15 15.08
CA GLU A 461 -3.37 19.95 15.72
C GLU A 461 -4.61 20.32 16.55
N ILE A 462 -5.72 19.62 16.33
CA ILE A 462 -6.99 19.83 17.03
C ILE A 462 -7.38 18.53 17.72
N TYR A 463 -7.52 18.56 19.04
CA TYR A 463 -8.00 17.46 19.86
C TYR A 463 -9.45 17.74 20.27
N ILE A 464 -10.38 16.89 19.83
CA ILE A 464 -11.80 16.97 20.16
C ILE A 464 -12.12 15.99 21.28
N THR A 465 -12.70 16.49 22.39
CA THR A 465 -13.04 15.64 23.54
C THR A 465 -14.55 15.50 23.79
N GLY A 466 -15.39 16.22 23.06
CA GLY A 466 -16.85 16.28 23.22
C GLY A 466 -17.58 16.02 21.89
N SER A 467 -17.86 17.04 21.09
CA SER A 467 -18.46 16.86 19.76
C SER A 467 -17.85 17.76 18.70
N LEU A 468 -17.89 17.30 17.46
CA LEU A 468 -17.53 18.08 16.28
C LEU A 468 -18.75 18.14 15.37
N ASP A 469 -19.37 19.30 15.27
CA ASP A 469 -20.58 19.51 14.47
C ASP A 469 -20.35 20.65 13.47
N MET A 470 -20.19 20.29 12.21
CA MET A 470 -20.05 21.22 11.11
C MET A 470 -21.36 21.28 10.33
N ASP A 471 -22.12 22.36 10.43
CA ASP A 471 -23.38 22.51 9.69
C ASP A 471 -23.14 22.36 8.16
N PRO A 472 -24.06 21.75 7.40
CA PRO A 472 -23.91 21.56 5.96
C PRO A 472 -23.75 22.84 5.13
N ALA A 473 -24.05 24.02 5.67
CA ALA A 473 -23.80 25.31 5.02
C ALA A 473 -22.55 26.04 5.54
N SER A 474 -21.78 25.43 6.46
CA SER A 474 -20.52 25.97 6.96
C SER A 474 -19.34 25.65 6.03
N PHE A 475 -18.19 26.29 6.27
CA PHE A 475 -16.98 26.15 5.48
C PHE A 475 -15.76 25.92 6.38
N VAL A 476 -14.84 25.08 5.94
CA VAL A 476 -13.54 24.78 6.52
C VAL A 476 -12.51 24.92 5.41
N GLU A 477 -11.51 25.76 5.64
CA GLU A 477 -10.43 26.00 4.68
C GLU A 477 -9.09 25.62 5.32
N THR A 478 -8.22 24.97 4.55
CA THR A 478 -6.82 24.71 4.95
C THR A 478 -5.89 25.47 3.99
N THR A 479 -4.96 26.26 4.52
CA THR A 479 -4.08 27.07 3.66
C THR A 479 -2.89 26.29 3.10
N GLY A 480 -2.44 25.24 3.79
CA GLY A 480 -1.42 24.31 3.33
C GLY A 480 -1.94 23.31 2.32
N ILE A 481 -1.02 22.77 1.51
CA ILE A 481 -1.33 21.69 0.56
C ILE A 481 -1.00 20.31 1.12
N VAL A 482 -0.17 20.24 2.16
CA VAL A 482 0.35 18.99 2.73
C VAL A 482 -0.60 18.49 3.80
N ALA A 483 -1.17 17.29 3.62
CA ALA A 483 -2.18 16.75 4.54
C ALA A 483 -1.63 16.50 5.96
N SER A 484 -0.33 16.30 6.14
CA SER A 484 0.28 16.11 7.46
C SER A 484 0.36 17.40 8.31
N GLU A 485 0.09 18.58 7.73
CA GLU A 485 0.11 19.86 8.46
C GLU A 485 -1.15 20.10 9.30
N VAL A 486 -2.24 19.35 9.06
CA VAL A 486 -3.48 19.44 9.84
C VAL A 486 -3.86 18.08 10.37
N SER A 487 -4.12 18.00 11.67
CA SER A 487 -4.70 16.80 12.29
C SER A 487 -5.87 17.12 13.20
N ILE A 488 -6.93 16.33 13.09
CA ILE A 488 -8.07 16.30 14.01
C ILE A 488 -8.03 14.95 14.72
N MET A 489 -7.72 14.97 16.01
CA MET A 489 -7.75 13.78 16.86
C MET A 489 -8.97 13.84 17.76
N ALA A 490 -9.72 12.76 17.88
CA ALA A 490 -10.88 12.74 18.76
C ALA A 490 -10.84 11.53 19.70
N GLY A 491 -11.04 11.80 20.97
CA GLY A 491 -11.02 10.76 22.01
C GLY A 491 -11.58 11.29 23.32
N ALA A 492 -12.16 10.37 24.09
CA ALA A 492 -12.69 10.69 25.40
C ALA A 492 -11.56 11.05 26.39
N VAL A 493 -11.77 12.05 27.26
CA VAL A 493 -10.81 12.41 28.32
C VAL A 493 -10.72 11.29 29.36
N SER A 494 -11.85 10.61 29.60
CA SER A 494 -11.96 9.46 30.47
C SER A 494 -12.62 8.29 29.75
N ALA A 495 -12.18 7.07 30.06
CA ALA A 495 -12.83 5.84 29.57
C ALA A 495 -14.31 5.68 30.02
N LEU A 496 -14.82 6.57 30.87
CA LEU A 496 -16.22 6.62 31.30
C LEU A 496 -17.07 7.60 30.49
N ASP A 497 -16.45 8.53 29.76
CA ASP A 497 -17.17 9.49 28.93
C ASP A 497 -17.64 8.80 27.65
N ALA A 498 -18.75 9.27 27.08
CA ALA A 498 -19.17 8.79 25.78
C ALA A 498 -18.14 9.24 24.73
N PRO A 499 -17.81 8.39 23.73
CA PRO A 499 -16.92 8.80 22.66
C PRO A 499 -17.53 9.97 21.87
N PRO A 500 -16.70 10.91 21.38
CA PRO A 500 -17.19 12.06 20.63
C PRO A 500 -17.85 11.62 19.31
N GLU A 501 -18.93 12.31 18.91
CA GLU A 501 -19.49 12.19 17.55
C GLU A 501 -18.90 13.29 16.67
N LEU A 502 -18.47 12.91 15.46
CA LEU A 502 -17.85 13.82 14.50
C LEU A 502 -18.69 13.88 13.23
N ALA A 503 -19.35 15.01 12.99
CA ALA A 503 -20.07 15.34 11.77
C ALA A 503 -19.27 16.36 10.95
N LEU A 504 -18.68 15.89 9.85
CA LEU A 504 -17.92 16.66 8.88
C LEU A 504 -18.83 17.01 7.69
N ASP A 505 -19.87 17.82 7.91
CA ASP A 505 -20.88 18.08 6.86
C ASP A 505 -20.66 19.37 6.07
N ALA A 506 -19.64 20.16 6.40
CA ALA A 506 -19.34 21.43 5.73
C ALA A 506 -19.18 21.29 4.20
N VAL A 507 -19.38 22.39 3.46
CA VAL A 507 -19.03 22.45 2.03
C VAL A 507 -17.57 22.83 1.92
N SER A 508 -16.66 21.86 1.84
CA SER A 508 -15.23 22.14 2.09
C SER A 508 -14.27 21.18 1.42
N THR A 509 -13.10 21.70 1.08
CA THR A 509 -11.92 20.93 0.69
C THR A 509 -10.98 20.90 1.89
N PHE A 510 -11.05 19.83 2.68
CA PHE A 510 -10.20 19.61 3.85
C PHE A 510 -8.93 18.88 3.47
N ARG A 511 -7.77 19.42 3.85
CA ARG A 511 -6.46 18.79 3.65
C ARG A 511 -5.87 18.45 5.00
N GLY A 512 -5.96 17.19 5.42
CA GLY A 512 -5.67 16.84 6.80
C GLY A 512 -5.98 15.41 7.15
N THR A 513 -5.68 15.06 8.40
CA THR A 513 -5.88 13.73 8.95
C THR A 513 -6.97 13.76 10.02
N VAL A 514 -7.82 12.74 10.07
CA VAL A 514 -8.83 12.56 11.13
C VAL A 514 -8.59 11.24 11.82
N TYR A 515 -8.29 11.28 13.11
CA TYR A 515 -8.01 10.10 13.93
C TYR A 515 -8.96 10.03 15.13
N ALA A 516 -9.94 9.14 15.08
CA ALA A 516 -11.07 9.08 16.00
C ALA A 516 -11.39 7.62 16.41
N PRO A 517 -10.44 6.91 17.05
CA PRO A 517 -10.44 5.44 17.19
C PRO A 517 -11.64 4.86 17.95
N GLU A 518 -12.32 5.66 18.76
CA GLU A 518 -13.48 5.24 19.56
C GLU A 518 -14.81 5.83 19.04
N SER A 519 -14.76 6.61 17.96
CA SER A 519 -15.83 7.51 17.55
C SER A 519 -16.40 7.18 16.18
N THR A 520 -17.67 7.55 15.98
CA THR A 520 -18.29 7.54 14.66
C THR A 520 -17.95 8.84 13.94
N VAL A 521 -17.47 8.73 12.71
CA VAL A 521 -17.21 9.87 11.82
C VAL A 521 -18.21 9.82 10.67
N HIS A 522 -19.04 10.86 10.58
CA HIS A 522 -19.93 11.11 9.46
C HIS A 522 -19.30 12.14 8.52
N ILE A 523 -19.22 11.83 7.24
CA ILE A 523 -18.71 12.71 6.19
C ILE A 523 -19.87 13.11 5.29
N GLY A 524 -20.16 14.40 5.23
CA GLY A 524 -21.26 14.94 4.44
C GLY A 524 -21.03 14.91 2.93
N PRO A 525 -22.10 15.13 2.14
CA PRO A 525 -22.10 14.94 0.69
C PRO A 525 -21.23 15.93 -0.08
N ASP A 526 -20.94 17.09 0.48
CA ASP A 526 -20.16 18.16 -0.16
C ASP A 526 -18.77 18.34 0.49
N PHE A 527 -18.35 17.37 1.33
CA PHE A 527 -17.06 17.37 1.99
C PHE A 527 -16.05 16.54 1.18
N GLU A 528 -14.95 17.19 0.79
CA GLU A 528 -13.85 16.60 0.03
C GLU A 528 -12.60 16.53 0.91
N ILE A 529 -12.08 15.32 1.14
CA ILE A 529 -10.94 15.09 2.03
C ILE A 529 -9.71 14.70 1.21
N PHE A 530 -8.62 15.42 1.42
CA PHE A 530 -7.27 15.07 1.00
C PHE A 530 -6.46 14.67 2.23
N GLY A 531 -6.25 13.38 2.44
CA GLY A 531 -5.56 12.87 3.62
C GLY A 531 -5.98 11.47 4.01
N GLY A 532 -6.38 11.29 5.26
CA GLY A 532 -6.82 9.99 5.78
C GLY A 532 -7.75 10.12 6.97
N VAL A 533 -8.63 9.14 7.14
CA VAL A 533 -9.59 9.05 8.25
C VAL A 533 -9.46 7.67 8.87
N ALA A 534 -9.17 7.57 10.15
CA ALA A 534 -9.18 6.31 10.88
C ALA A 534 -10.05 6.45 12.12
N CYS A 535 -11.10 5.64 12.22
CA CYS A 535 -12.13 5.80 13.24
C CYS A 535 -12.73 4.46 13.67
N LYS A 536 -13.65 4.50 14.65
CA LYS A 536 -14.40 3.30 15.03
C LYS A 536 -15.39 2.91 13.93
N ARG A 537 -16.20 3.86 13.49
CA ARG A 537 -17.20 3.67 12.44
C ARG A 537 -17.21 4.84 11.48
N LEU A 538 -17.21 4.55 10.18
CA LEU A 538 -17.17 5.54 9.12
C LEU A 538 -18.50 5.54 8.36
N GLU A 539 -19.19 6.68 8.33
CA GLU A 539 -20.42 6.90 7.58
C GLU A 539 -20.18 7.98 6.53
N ILE A 540 -20.46 7.67 5.26
CA ILE A 540 -20.12 8.55 4.15
C ILE A 540 -21.38 8.81 3.32
N ALA A 541 -21.76 10.09 3.25
CA ALA A 541 -22.91 10.53 2.49
C ALA A 541 -22.62 10.61 0.99
N SER A 542 -23.69 10.65 0.20
CA SER A 542 -23.65 10.70 -1.26
C SER A 542 -22.99 11.96 -1.81
N GLY A 543 -21.88 11.81 -2.53
CA GLY A 543 -21.17 12.91 -3.17
C GLY A 543 -19.85 13.28 -2.49
N ALA A 544 -19.59 12.75 -1.30
CA ALA A 544 -18.31 12.90 -0.63
C ALA A 544 -17.18 12.37 -1.52
N LYS A 545 -16.04 13.02 -1.45
CA LYS A 545 -14.85 12.67 -2.24
C LYS A 545 -13.67 12.44 -1.33
N LEU A 546 -12.96 11.35 -1.59
CA LEU A 546 -11.95 10.83 -0.68
C LEU A 546 -10.65 10.63 -1.44
N HIS A 547 -9.68 11.48 -1.17
CA HIS A 547 -8.36 11.44 -1.78
C HIS A 547 -7.36 11.01 -0.71
N PHE A 548 -6.89 9.77 -0.79
CA PHE A 548 -5.87 9.28 0.12
C PHE A 548 -4.56 10.01 -0.14
N ASP A 549 -3.89 10.51 0.87
CA ASP A 549 -2.59 11.17 0.70
C ASP A 549 -1.48 10.33 1.35
N ASP A 550 -0.52 9.83 0.57
CA ASP A 550 0.59 9.01 1.04
C ASP A 550 1.41 9.72 2.14
N GLU A 551 1.52 11.05 2.10
CA GLU A 551 2.28 11.82 3.10
C GLU A 551 1.58 11.84 4.47
N THR A 552 0.26 11.60 4.50
CA THR A 552 -0.51 11.38 5.74
C THR A 552 0.09 10.24 6.57
N TYR A 553 0.66 9.24 5.88
CA TYR A 553 1.29 8.08 6.50
C TYR A 553 2.68 8.35 7.05
N ASN A 554 3.25 9.54 6.87
CA ASN A 554 4.46 9.97 7.57
C ASN A 554 4.15 10.85 8.81
N GLY A 555 2.87 11.18 9.05
CA GLY A 555 2.39 12.00 10.17
C GLY A 555 1.82 11.21 11.38
N VAL A 556 0.73 11.71 11.97
CA VAL A 556 0.05 11.10 13.16
C VAL A 556 -0.38 9.65 12.92
N LEU A 557 -0.60 9.28 11.66
CA LEU A 557 -1.00 7.93 11.21
C LEU A 557 0.19 7.06 10.77
N ALA A 558 1.43 7.49 11.05
CA ALA A 558 2.66 6.85 10.58
C ALA A 558 3.15 5.66 11.40
N VAL A 559 3.76 4.77 10.63
CA VAL A 559 4.39 3.48 10.94
C VAL A 559 5.47 3.52 12.00
N PRO A 560 5.58 2.44 12.80
CA PRO A 560 6.80 2.12 13.52
C PRO A 560 7.91 1.54 12.63
N THR A 561 9.11 2.08 12.81
CA THR A 561 10.33 1.67 12.12
C THR A 561 10.98 0.47 12.82
N GLN A 562 11.87 -0.27 12.13
CA GLN A 562 12.73 -1.27 12.78
C GLN A 562 13.61 -0.56 13.82
N ASP A 563 13.16 -0.54 15.08
CA ASP A 563 13.70 0.37 16.08
C ASP A 563 15.14 -0.01 16.49
N SER A 564 15.43 -1.33 16.58
CA SER A 564 16.81 -1.82 16.76
C SER A 564 16.99 -3.33 16.53
N TRP A 565 18.21 -3.75 16.17
CA TRP A 565 18.66 -5.16 16.24
C TRP A 565 19.90 -5.23 17.15
N ARG A 566 20.08 -6.32 17.92
CA ARG A 566 21.26 -6.46 18.79
C ARG A 566 21.73 -7.91 18.94
N ILE A 567 23.04 -8.10 18.87
CA ILE A 567 23.70 -9.33 19.29
C ILE A 567 23.69 -9.40 20.82
N LEU A 568 23.00 -10.40 21.38
CA LEU A 568 22.95 -10.60 22.83
C LEU A 568 24.13 -11.46 23.29
N GLU A 569 24.82 -11.03 24.34
CA GLU A 569 25.81 -11.89 24.98
C GLU A 569 25.14 -13.09 25.65
N LEU A 570 25.68 -14.28 25.42
CA LEU A 570 25.28 -15.50 26.14
C LEU A 570 25.52 -15.31 27.64
N PRO A 571 24.48 -15.41 28.49
CA PRO A 571 24.65 -15.36 29.95
C PRO A 571 25.73 -16.36 30.40
N PRO A 572 26.56 -16.06 31.41
CA PRO A 572 27.64 -16.95 31.85
C PRO A 572 27.17 -18.37 32.20
N SER A 573 25.93 -18.52 32.69
CA SER A 573 25.28 -19.81 32.99
C SER A 573 24.98 -20.66 31.75
N THR A 574 24.93 -20.05 30.56
CA THR A 574 24.73 -20.73 29.27
C THR A 574 26.04 -21.04 28.55
N ARG A 575 27.20 -20.62 29.10
CA ARG A 575 28.52 -20.92 28.54
C ARG A 575 28.77 -22.42 28.66
N ARG A 576 28.65 -23.08 27.51
CA ARG A 576 29.03 -24.46 27.19
C ARG A 576 28.70 -25.44 28.33
N PRO A 577 27.50 -26.04 28.33
CA PRO A 577 27.30 -27.18 29.20
C PRO A 577 28.36 -28.24 28.81
N PRO A 578 28.88 -29.02 29.79
CA PRO A 578 29.93 -30.00 29.53
C PRO A 578 29.54 -30.87 28.33
N ARG A 579 30.52 -31.27 27.51
CA ARG A 579 30.38 -31.94 26.19
C ARG A 579 29.41 -33.14 26.12
N ASN A 580 28.90 -33.59 27.27
CA ASN A 580 27.95 -34.68 27.46
C ASN A 580 26.52 -34.23 27.75
N ALA A 581 26.22 -32.93 27.92
CA ALA A 581 24.88 -32.46 28.25
C ALA A 581 23.94 -32.45 27.03
N ILE A 582 24.46 -32.25 25.82
CA ILE A 582 23.67 -32.40 24.57
C ILE A 582 23.27 -33.87 24.38
N ALA A 583 24.07 -34.82 24.88
CA ALA A 583 23.68 -36.23 24.88
C ALA A 583 22.54 -36.56 25.88
N GLY A 584 22.22 -35.65 26.80
CA GLY A 584 21.09 -35.78 27.74
C GLY A 584 19.82 -35.06 27.29
N ALA A 585 19.93 -34.05 26.42
CA ALA A 585 18.79 -33.37 25.79
C ALA A 585 18.46 -33.92 24.40
N ALA A 586 19.31 -34.79 23.84
CA ALA A 586 18.90 -35.69 22.77
C ALA A 586 17.72 -36.50 23.32
N ALA A 587 16.52 -36.16 22.85
CA ALA A 587 15.34 -37.01 23.02
C ALA A 587 15.75 -38.46 22.72
N ALA A 588 15.18 -39.41 23.46
CA ALA A 588 15.52 -40.82 23.36
C ALA A 588 15.79 -41.20 21.88
N PRO A 589 16.96 -41.75 21.54
CA PRO A 589 17.42 -41.89 20.16
C PRO A 589 16.32 -42.57 19.33
N GLY A 590 15.61 -41.79 18.51
CA GLY A 590 14.40 -42.23 17.80
C GLY A 590 13.24 -41.22 17.78
N ALA A 591 13.15 -40.27 18.71
CA ALA A 591 12.19 -39.16 18.60
C ALA A 591 12.78 -38.07 17.68
N GLY A 592 12.30 -38.01 16.43
CA GLY A 592 12.70 -36.95 15.50
C GLY A 592 12.31 -35.58 16.04
N HIS A 593 13.24 -34.63 16.03
CA HIS A 593 12.89 -33.22 16.22
C HIS A 593 11.99 -32.77 15.05
N PRO A 594 10.97 -31.93 15.29
CA PRO A 594 10.16 -31.42 14.20
C PRO A 594 11.05 -30.63 13.22
N PRO A 595 10.83 -30.74 11.91
CA PRO A 595 11.50 -29.87 10.95
C PRO A 595 11.07 -28.41 11.18
N LEU A 596 11.92 -27.45 10.78
CA LEU A 596 11.69 -26.02 11.03
C LEU A 596 10.29 -25.52 10.61
N ALA A 597 9.78 -26.00 9.47
CA ALA A 597 8.45 -25.64 8.98
C ALA A 597 7.32 -26.09 9.92
N ASP A 598 7.50 -27.21 10.62
CA ASP A 598 6.51 -27.80 11.54
C ASP A 598 6.74 -27.34 12.99
N ALA A 599 7.84 -26.59 13.23
CA ALA A 599 8.24 -26.19 14.57
C ALA A 599 7.69 -24.85 15.01
N HIS A 600 6.98 -24.12 14.15
CA HIS A 600 6.03 -23.13 14.63
C HIS A 600 5.07 -23.88 15.55
N GLY A 601 5.19 -23.68 16.85
CA GLY A 601 4.35 -24.38 17.83
C GLY A 601 2.94 -23.86 17.69
N LEU A 602 2.24 -24.31 16.63
CA LEU A 602 0.80 -24.13 16.39
C LEU A 602 0.00 -24.65 17.59
N ASP A 603 0.63 -25.48 18.41
CA ASP A 603 0.05 -26.11 19.58
C ASP A 603 -0.47 -25.16 20.67
N ASP A 604 -0.08 -23.88 20.67
CA ASP A 604 -0.59 -22.82 21.59
C ASP A 604 -1.30 -21.67 20.85
N VAL A 605 -1.80 -21.90 19.64
CA VAL A 605 -2.76 -20.97 19.02
C VAL A 605 -4.14 -21.39 19.51
N GLU A 606 -4.85 -20.53 20.24
CA GLU A 606 -6.28 -20.73 20.46
C GLU A 606 -6.98 -20.63 19.11
N LEU A 607 -7.57 -21.74 18.69
CA LEU A 607 -8.38 -21.87 17.50
C LEU A 607 -9.84 -21.75 17.91
N SER A 608 -10.54 -20.77 17.36
CA SER A 608 -11.99 -20.68 17.36
C SER A 608 -12.48 -20.92 15.94
N ILE A 609 -13.05 -22.09 15.66
CA ILE A 609 -13.44 -22.51 14.31
C ILE A 609 -14.90 -22.97 14.28
N ARG A 610 -15.65 -22.52 13.28
CA ARG A 610 -16.94 -23.07 12.87
C ARG A 610 -16.75 -23.85 11.58
N TYR A 611 -17.19 -25.10 11.54
CA TYR A 611 -16.95 -26.00 10.41
C TYR A 611 -18.09 -27.00 10.26
N THR A 612 -18.31 -27.50 9.05
CA THR A 612 -19.16 -28.66 8.81
C THR A 612 -18.30 -29.92 8.89
N ASP A 613 -18.72 -30.91 9.67
CA ASP A 613 -18.02 -32.18 9.81
C ASP A 613 -18.23 -33.11 8.60
N THR A 614 -17.49 -34.23 8.55
CA THR A 614 -17.62 -35.24 7.48
C THR A 614 -19.00 -35.90 7.37
N ASN A 615 -19.90 -35.70 8.34
CA ASN A 615 -21.29 -36.14 8.27
C ASN A 615 -22.25 -35.05 7.76
N GLY A 616 -21.73 -33.86 7.42
CA GLY A 616 -22.54 -32.72 6.98
C GLY A 616 -23.18 -31.95 8.13
N VAL A 617 -22.69 -32.10 9.37
CA VAL A 617 -23.24 -31.41 10.55
C VAL A 617 -22.34 -30.23 10.92
N ALA A 618 -22.94 -29.05 11.12
CA ALA A 618 -22.22 -27.89 11.62
C ALA A 618 -21.74 -28.09 13.06
N GLN A 619 -20.46 -27.83 13.29
CA GLN A 619 -19.73 -27.94 14.55
C GLN A 619 -19.00 -26.62 14.84
N SER A 620 -18.68 -26.40 16.11
CA SER A 620 -17.76 -25.35 16.52
C SER A 620 -16.74 -25.90 17.51
N TYR A 621 -15.53 -25.35 17.47
CA TYR A 621 -14.45 -25.67 18.39
C TYR A 621 -13.76 -24.39 18.85
N ALA A 622 -13.53 -24.27 20.16
CA ALA A 622 -12.75 -23.20 20.76
C ALA A 622 -11.76 -23.85 21.73
N GLY A 623 -10.46 -23.71 21.46
CA GLY A 623 -9.40 -24.31 22.28
C GLY A 623 -8.07 -24.36 21.53
N PRO A 624 -7.02 -24.95 22.09
CA PRO A 624 -5.73 -25.04 21.42
C PRO A 624 -5.87 -25.79 20.09
N GLU A 625 -5.30 -25.24 19.02
CA GLU A 625 -5.33 -25.83 17.67
C GLU A 625 -4.80 -27.27 17.65
N SER A 626 -3.84 -27.60 18.52
CA SER A 626 -3.30 -28.96 18.68
C SER A 626 -4.32 -30.01 19.13
N ALA A 627 -5.40 -29.61 19.80
CA ALA A 627 -6.46 -30.52 20.24
C ALA A 627 -7.63 -30.58 19.24
N PHE A 628 -7.55 -29.84 18.13
CA PHE A 628 -8.55 -29.86 17.08
C PHE A 628 -8.30 -31.02 16.09
N ASP A 629 -9.34 -31.82 15.84
CA ASP A 629 -9.29 -32.95 14.90
C ASP A 629 -9.63 -32.49 13.48
N TRP A 630 -8.60 -32.13 12.71
CA TRP A 630 -8.76 -31.68 11.32
C TRP A 630 -9.35 -32.76 10.40
N ASP A 631 -9.20 -34.04 10.72
CA ASP A 631 -9.78 -35.14 9.92
C ASP A 631 -11.32 -35.17 10.03
N ALA A 632 -11.89 -34.53 11.05
CA ALA A 632 -13.33 -34.41 11.22
C ALA A 632 -13.96 -33.34 10.30
N VAL A 633 -13.16 -32.45 9.69
CA VAL A 633 -13.64 -31.28 8.95
C VAL A 633 -13.93 -31.60 7.48
N ALA A 634 -15.17 -31.37 7.02
CA ALA A 634 -15.54 -31.41 5.60
C ALA A 634 -15.37 -30.03 4.92
N SER A 635 -15.80 -28.96 5.59
CA SER A 635 -15.63 -27.59 5.13
C SER A 635 -15.57 -26.62 6.31
N VAL A 636 -14.76 -25.57 6.20
CA VAL A 636 -14.66 -24.52 7.21
C VAL A 636 -15.62 -23.38 6.86
N GLU A 637 -16.38 -22.91 7.85
CA GLU A 637 -17.30 -21.77 7.70
C GLU A 637 -16.67 -20.46 8.20
N ALA A 638 -15.98 -20.50 9.34
CA ALA A 638 -15.27 -19.36 9.91
C ALA A 638 -14.12 -19.87 10.80
N GLN A 639 -12.99 -19.17 10.84
CA GLN A 639 -11.84 -19.58 11.64
C GLN A 639 -11.04 -18.37 12.16
N GLU A 640 -10.91 -18.29 13.47
CA GLU A 640 -10.07 -17.32 14.18
C GLU A 640 -8.92 -18.05 14.88
N ARG A 641 -7.73 -17.45 14.85
CA ARG A 641 -6.51 -17.95 15.49
C ARG A 641 -5.93 -16.86 16.38
N ALA A 642 -5.96 -17.05 17.69
CA ALA A 642 -5.38 -16.12 18.67
C ALA A 642 -4.16 -16.76 19.33
N ALA A 643 -2.98 -16.15 19.19
CA ALA A 643 -1.80 -16.62 19.89
C ALA A 643 -1.70 -15.96 21.27
N THR A 644 -1.74 -16.74 22.36
CA THR A 644 -1.54 -16.19 23.71
C THR A 644 -0.05 -15.85 23.90
N MET A 645 0.29 -14.56 23.93
CA MET A 645 1.65 -14.11 24.23
C MET A 645 1.89 -14.05 25.74
N ALA A 646 2.97 -14.69 26.21
CA ALA A 646 3.36 -14.57 27.62
C ALA A 646 3.99 -13.18 27.86
N GLN A 647 3.38 -12.40 28.75
CA GLN A 647 3.92 -11.11 29.19
C GLN A 647 5.17 -11.34 30.06
N VAL A 648 6.29 -10.70 29.72
CA VAL A 648 7.51 -10.81 30.53
C VAL A 648 7.60 -9.63 31.48
N ASP A 649 7.60 -9.91 32.78
CA ASP A 649 7.94 -8.93 33.81
C ASP A 649 9.45 -8.71 33.81
N PHE A 650 9.89 -7.54 33.33
CA PHE A 650 11.30 -7.15 33.31
C PHE A 650 11.86 -6.81 34.70
N GLN A 651 11.04 -6.85 35.77
CA GLN A 651 11.54 -6.63 37.12
C GLN A 651 12.18 -7.89 37.72
N THR A 652 13.46 -7.74 38.04
CA THR A 652 14.35 -8.63 38.83
C THR A 652 15.16 -9.68 38.07
N ALA A 653 16.41 -9.32 37.74
CA ALA A 653 17.50 -10.28 37.75
C ALA A 653 17.59 -10.90 39.17
N PRO A 654 17.51 -12.23 39.35
CA PRO A 654 17.65 -12.84 40.65
C PRO A 654 19.10 -12.68 41.15
N GLY A 655 19.24 -11.93 42.24
CA GLY A 655 20.36 -11.85 43.19
C GLY A 655 21.76 -12.28 42.70
N ALA A 656 22.62 -11.29 42.44
CA ALA A 656 24.07 -11.50 42.43
C ALA A 656 24.56 -11.86 43.86
N PRO A 657 25.26 -12.99 44.08
CA PRO A 657 25.90 -13.25 45.37
C PRO A 657 27.10 -12.32 45.58
N SER A 658 27.16 -11.75 46.78
CA SER A 658 28.18 -10.80 47.24
C SER A 658 29.59 -11.40 47.28
N SER A 659 30.52 -10.71 46.64
CA SER A 659 31.95 -10.53 46.96
C SER A 659 32.72 -11.68 47.63
N ALA A 660 33.70 -12.23 46.91
CA ALA A 660 34.92 -12.81 47.51
C ALA A 660 36.16 -12.20 46.84
N THR A 661 37.03 -11.66 47.70
CA THR A 661 38.31 -11.04 47.40
C THR A 661 39.39 -12.10 47.17
N SER A 662 40.21 -11.97 46.13
CA SER A 662 41.61 -12.45 46.19
C SER A 662 42.47 -11.76 45.14
N ALA A 663 43.60 -11.25 45.61
CA ALA A 663 44.62 -10.54 44.86
C ALA A 663 45.65 -11.48 44.22
N GLY A 664 46.28 -10.97 43.15
CA GLY A 664 47.67 -11.25 42.76
C GLY A 664 47.89 -12.39 41.77
N GLU A 665 48.32 -12.08 40.55
CA GLU A 665 49.74 -12.18 40.15
C GLU A 665 49.95 -11.62 38.73
N ALA A 666 51.06 -10.93 38.52
CA ALA A 666 51.52 -10.37 37.26
C ALA A 666 52.69 -11.19 36.72
N ALA A 667 52.77 -11.42 35.39
CA ALA A 667 53.99 -11.23 34.58
C ALA A 667 53.83 -11.75 33.12
N ALA A 668 54.24 -10.86 32.20
CA ALA A 668 55.05 -11.05 30.98
C ALA A 668 54.50 -11.78 29.72
N GLU A 669 54.32 -10.94 28.68
CA GLU A 669 54.81 -11.01 27.28
C GLU A 669 55.33 -12.36 26.73
N ASP A 670 54.87 -12.80 25.55
CA ASP A 670 55.42 -12.42 24.24
C ASP A 670 54.55 -13.02 23.10
N GLY A 671 54.54 -12.38 21.92
CA GLY A 671 53.48 -12.49 20.92
C GLY A 671 53.72 -13.38 19.68
N SER A 672 53.08 -12.92 18.60
CA SER A 672 52.99 -13.43 17.21
C SER A 672 51.85 -14.41 16.92
N GLY A 673 50.94 -14.18 15.96
CA GLY A 673 50.73 -13.04 15.07
C GLY A 673 49.48 -13.29 14.22
N SER A 674 48.56 -12.32 14.19
CA SER A 674 47.44 -12.27 13.24
C SER A 674 47.57 -10.99 12.43
N GLY A 675 47.55 -11.13 11.11
CA GLY A 675 47.73 -10.07 10.14
C GLY A 675 46.73 -8.93 10.32
N TRP A 676 47.27 -7.78 10.70
CA TRP A 676 46.74 -6.48 10.32
C TRP A 676 47.95 -5.70 9.77
N GLY A 677 47.71 -4.91 8.72
CA GLY A 677 48.75 -4.19 7.99
C GLY A 677 49.76 -3.46 8.89
N SER A 678 50.90 -3.14 8.30
CA SER A 678 52.00 -2.44 8.98
C SER A 678 51.50 -1.18 9.69
N ALA A 679 52.23 -0.70 10.70
CA ALA A 679 51.93 0.57 11.34
C ALA A 679 51.83 1.73 10.33
N ALA A 680 52.53 1.63 9.20
CA ALA A 680 52.43 2.56 8.08
C ALA A 680 51.07 2.47 7.35
N ASP A 681 50.49 1.28 7.20
CA ASP A 681 49.17 1.09 6.59
C ASP A 681 48.06 1.68 7.48
N ARG A 682 48.22 1.55 8.81
CA ARG A 682 47.28 2.15 9.77
C ARG A 682 47.36 3.68 9.76
N GLU A 683 48.57 4.24 9.68
CA GLU A 683 48.75 5.70 9.59
C GLU A 683 48.27 6.23 8.23
N ALA A 684 48.48 5.50 7.14
CA ALA A 684 47.97 5.86 5.82
C ALA A 684 46.43 5.87 5.78
N MET A 685 45.78 4.89 6.42
CA MET A 685 44.32 4.83 6.52
C MET A 685 43.76 5.98 7.37
N LEU A 686 44.42 6.31 8.49
CA LEU A 686 44.04 7.44 9.34
C LEU A 686 44.23 8.78 8.61
N GLN A 687 45.29 8.93 7.82
CA GLN A 687 45.51 10.13 7.02
C GLN A 687 44.47 10.28 5.91
N ALA A 688 44.09 9.18 5.23
CA ALA A 688 43.03 9.19 4.22
C ALA A 688 41.66 9.62 4.78
N VAL A 689 41.33 9.20 6.01
CA VAL A 689 40.09 9.65 6.70
C VAL A 689 40.14 11.12 7.06
N ARG A 690 41.29 11.64 7.51
CA ARG A 690 41.46 13.07 7.80
C ARG A 690 41.36 13.92 6.55
N ASP A 691 41.98 13.48 5.46
CA ASP A 691 41.94 14.19 4.17
C ASP A 691 40.52 14.18 3.60
N TRP A 692 39.78 13.07 3.75
CA TRP A 692 38.37 12.98 3.35
C TRP A 692 37.47 13.93 4.16
N LEU A 693 37.64 14.01 5.48
CA LEU A 693 36.88 14.93 6.35
C LEU A 693 37.19 16.40 6.06
N ALA A 694 38.45 16.72 5.73
CA ALA A 694 38.88 18.06 5.38
C ALA A 694 38.40 18.51 3.99
N ALA A 695 38.06 17.57 3.11
CA ALA A 695 37.54 17.83 1.78
C ALA A 695 36.01 18.02 1.74
N GLN A 696 35.29 17.73 2.83
CA GLN A 696 33.85 17.98 2.91
C GLN A 696 33.60 19.48 3.10
N ASP A 697 32.74 20.04 2.24
CA ASP A 697 32.26 21.41 2.37
C ASP A 697 31.11 21.46 3.37
N TRP A 698 31.47 21.66 4.64
CA TRP A 698 30.52 21.74 5.75
C TRP A 698 29.65 23.01 5.71
N SER A 699 29.86 23.92 4.76
CA SER A 699 29.06 25.15 4.64
C SER A 699 27.63 24.92 4.14
N ALA A 700 27.32 23.71 3.64
CA ALA A 700 25.97 23.31 3.24
C ALA A 700 25.09 22.77 4.41
N ILE A 701 25.63 22.60 5.62
CA ILE A 701 24.93 21.99 6.77
C ILE A 701 24.50 23.05 7.80
N THR A 702 24.27 24.29 7.38
CA THR A 702 23.59 25.28 8.23
C THR A 702 22.34 25.80 7.54
N GLY A 703 21.23 25.14 7.82
CA GLY A 703 19.87 25.62 7.58
C GLY A 703 18.90 24.83 8.44
N GLY A 704 18.32 25.49 9.46
CA GLY A 704 17.19 25.01 10.26
C GLY A 704 17.57 24.19 11.47
#